data_AF-A0A3C2A5Y8-F1
#
_entry.id   AF-A0A3C2A5Y8-F1
#
_cell.length_a   1.000
_cell.length_b   1.000
_cell.length_c   1.000
_cell.angle_alpha   90.00
_cell.angle_beta   90.00
_cell.angle_gamma   90.00
#
_symmetry.space_group_name_H-M   'P 1'
#
loop_
_entity.id
_entity.type
_entity.pdbx_description
1 polymer ?
#
loop_
_entity_poly.entity_id
_entity_poly.type
_entity_poly.pdbx_seq_one_letter_code
_entity_poly.pdbx_strand_id
1 'polypeptide(L)'
;MTDSILKQAFRATAFLLLLGARFPMCLAQVPESDSVYHQRMALVVKLWGHVKYYHPHVADGTHNWDQTLISYQPALKNAESADEFNSVLLAMFTEVGDVPEADGTRPTVPDSLNNNLDLSWIQDPMLSGEVSQYLEKVWEEARPRPHVQVDDQWTGNPTLFAADARFAGSPSYPIEPQRFLAVARYWNVIHYFFPYKDLMDQTWETSLDMAIPEVLGAANALEYHLALLRLVNSIDDTHSYFNSEIYWNWRGWAYPPFLARFVENQLVVTRTILNLGSVSVGDIILSIDGKTVEEWIEELWPYAHGSNEEARLSVIAELIIRRNPGAFSAILSDGTREYTVDLERLGTYSEMLFLPENGPYWVEQVGGCRVGRIDMALLETGQINTMFNELNRMDVLVFDIRNYPQGTLWELVNYLYPGPIHIATFEIPNLRFPGHFSMGEEEIGQGTTSPWDGNLIILFDEQTISQAEYTIMGLEQFPGALKVGSTTAAADGNLAWVYLPGGIEAAATFLGVFYPDFTPTQRVGIQPDIYVKPTVEGIRAGRDEVLEAAYEAIDISQCLSTSIPGTIDPYSISLYPNPAVDRVGFQLPEAFSGEKVTVQLVDGQGKEVLSKETDELNGNLDISSLSRGMYVLRFQGGGHQAERLLFKE
;
A
#
# COMPACT_ATOMS: atom_id res chain seq x y z
N MET A 1 -32.01 33.34 28.33
CA MET A 1 -32.07 32.24 27.33
C MET A 1 -30.66 31.67 27.14
N THR A 2 -29.98 31.38 28.26
CA THR A 2 -28.50 31.26 28.30
C THR A 2 -28.04 30.18 29.27
N ASP A 3 -28.86 29.15 29.47
CA ASP A 3 -28.58 28.07 30.44
C ASP A 3 -28.84 26.65 29.89
N SER A 4 -29.36 26.51 28.66
CA SER A 4 -29.55 25.21 27.99
C SER A 4 -28.44 24.87 26.98
N ILE A 5 -27.72 25.87 26.46
CA ILE A 5 -26.62 25.66 25.50
C ILE A 5 -25.33 25.24 26.21
N LEU A 6 -25.07 25.71 27.44
CA LEU A 6 -23.92 25.28 28.23
C LEU A 6 -24.01 23.83 28.74
N LYS A 7 -25.23 23.27 28.90
CA LYS A 7 -25.42 21.90 29.40
C LYS A 7 -25.31 20.82 28.31
N GLN A 8 -25.46 21.18 27.03
CA GLN A 8 -25.14 20.28 25.92
C GLN A 8 -23.65 20.31 25.57
N ALA A 9 -22.98 21.47 25.70
CA ALA A 9 -21.53 21.56 25.53
C ALA A 9 -20.77 20.72 26.60
N PHE A 10 -21.21 20.75 27.87
CA PHE A 10 -20.54 19.98 28.94
C PHE A 10 -20.72 18.45 28.89
N ARG A 11 -21.66 17.92 28.10
CA ARG A 11 -21.79 16.47 27.88
C ARG A 11 -21.00 15.97 26.67
N ALA A 12 -20.75 16.83 25.68
CA ALA A 12 -19.87 16.50 24.56
C ALA A 12 -18.39 16.57 24.94
N THR A 13 -17.99 17.49 25.82
CA THR A 13 -16.58 17.63 26.24
C THR A 13 -16.13 16.58 27.27
N ALA A 14 -17.06 15.88 27.94
CA ALA A 14 -16.73 14.81 28.87
C ALA A 14 -16.48 13.45 28.18
N PHE A 15 -16.86 13.30 26.90
CA PHE A 15 -16.57 12.09 26.12
C PHE A 15 -15.29 12.23 25.27
N LEU A 16 -14.89 13.46 24.94
CA LEU A 16 -13.63 13.79 24.28
C LEU A 16 -12.37 13.59 25.15
N LEU A 17 -12.53 13.39 26.47
CA LEU A 17 -11.43 13.16 27.41
C LEU A 17 -11.25 11.68 27.81
N LEU A 18 -12.09 10.78 27.32
CA LEU A 18 -12.03 9.35 27.66
C LEU A 18 -11.36 8.46 26.59
N LEU A 19 -11.01 9.02 25.43
CA LEU A 19 -10.20 8.33 24.40
C LEU A 19 -8.92 9.10 24.01
N GLY A 20 -8.67 10.27 24.62
CA GLY A 20 -7.33 10.86 24.73
C GLY A 20 -6.48 10.20 25.83
N ALA A 21 -7.05 9.22 26.54
CA ALA A 21 -6.24 8.22 27.19
C ALA A 21 -5.47 7.53 26.07
N ARG A 22 -4.17 7.88 25.94
CA ARG A 22 -3.18 6.98 25.37
C ARG A 22 -3.65 5.60 25.79
N PHE A 23 -4.02 4.75 24.82
CA PHE A 23 -4.16 3.33 25.10
C PHE A 23 -2.98 3.05 26.02
N PRO A 24 -3.18 2.57 27.26
CA PRO A 24 -2.05 2.02 27.95
C PRO A 24 -1.60 1.00 26.93
N MET A 25 -0.45 1.29 26.28
CA MET A 25 0.37 0.29 25.65
C MET A 25 0.38 -0.72 26.77
N CYS A 26 -0.45 -1.76 26.61
CA CYS A 26 -0.45 -2.86 27.51
C CYS A 26 0.93 -3.38 27.18
N LEU A 27 1.92 -2.88 27.91
CA LEU A 27 3.15 -3.57 28.17
C LEU A 27 2.59 -4.85 28.74
N ALA A 28 2.26 -5.78 27.84
CA ALA A 28 2.14 -7.17 28.17
C ALA A 28 3.36 -7.36 29.04
N GLN A 29 3.13 -7.58 30.33
CA GLN A 29 4.22 -7.82 31.23
C GLN A 29 5.00 -8.91 30.53
N VAL A 30 6.23 -8.57 30.11
CA VAL A 30 7.14 -9.53 29.50
C VAL A 30 7.03 -10.72 30.44
N PRO A 31 6.55 -11.89 29.99
CA PRO A 31 6.64 -13.06 30.83
C PRO A 31 8.13 -13.14 31.12
N GLU A 32 8.50 -12.88 32.38
CA GLU A 32 9.87 -12.84 32.83
C GLU A 32 10.51 -14.09 32.24
N SER A 33 11.62 -13.95 31.50
CA SER A 33 12.26 -15.07 30.79
C SER A 33 12.94 -16.01 31.79
N ASP A 34 12.22 -16.37 32.84
CA ASP A 34 12.62 -16.92 34.13
C ASP A 34 13.36 -18.25 34.03
N SER A 35 13.37 -18.87 32.85
CA SER A 35 14.18 -20.06 32.61
C SER A 35 15.51 -19.68 31.96
N VAL A 36 16.60 -20.07 32.63
CA VAL A 36 17.96 -20.15 32.08
C VAL A 36 17.96 -20.81 30.69
N TYR A 37 17.03 -21.74 30.45
CA TYR A 37 16.81 -22.36 29.14
C TYR A 37 16.40 -21.35 28.05
N HIS A 38 15.41 -20.49 28.28
CA HIS A 38 14.98 -19.50 27.28
C HIS A 38 16.08 -18.49 26.96
N GLN A 39 16.81 -18.02 27.98
CA GLN A 39 17.97 -17.13 27.80
C GLN A 39 19.06 -17.79 26.93
N ARG A 40 19.37 -19.07 27.20
CA ARG A 40 20.28 -19.87 26.35
C ARG A 40 19.77 -20.01 24.92
N MET A 41 18.46 -20.22 24.73
CA MET A 41 17.88 -20.33 23.39
C MET A 41 17.94 -19.00 22.64
N ALA A 42 17.78 -17.86 23.32
CA ALA A 42 17.98 -16.54 22.71
C ALA A 42 19.41 -16.36 22.21
N LEU A 43 20.40 -16.73 23.03
CA LEU A 43 21.81 -16.72 22.62
C LEU A 43 22.08 -17.65 21.43
N VAL A 44 21.46 -18.84 21.40
CA VAL A 44 21.58 -19.76 20.27
C VAL A 44 20.98 -19.16 18.99
N VAL A 45 19.88 -18.41 19.06
CA VAL A 45 19.30 -17.73 17.90
C VAL A 45 20.29 -16.70 17.33
N LYS A 46 20.92 -15.88 18.18
CA LYS A 46 21.93 -14.89 17.75
C LYS A 46 23.17 -15.57 17.16
N LEU A 47 23.70 -16.57 17.86
CA LEU A 47 24.82 -17.40 17.42
C LEU A 47 24.56 -18.04 16.06
N TRP A 48 23.36 -18.60 15.89
CA TRP A 48 22.99 -19.25 14.65
C TRP A 48 23.00 -18.27 13.47
N GLY A 49 22.45 -17.06 13.64
CA GLY A 49 22.46 -16.03 12.61
C GLY A 49 23.84 -15.50 12.28
N HIS A 50 24.66 -15.27 13.31
CA HIS A 50 26.04 -14.81 13.18
C HIS A 50 26.88 -15.78 12.37
N VAL A 51 26.82 -17.08 12.69
CA VAL A 51 27.50 -18.12 11.93
C VAL A 51 26.88 -18.29 10.54
N LYS A 52 25.54 -18.24 10.41
CA LYS A 52 24.86 -18.39 9.13
C LYS A 52 25.37 -17.40 8.09
N TYR A 53 25.37 -16.12 8.43
CA TYR A 53 25.62 -15.06 7.48
C TYR A 53 27.09 -14.70 7.29
N TYR A 54 27.97 -15.06 8.24
CA TYR A 54 29.40 -14.71 8.15
C TYR A 54 30.34 -15.89 7.98
N HIS A 55 29.96 -17.13 8.33
CA HIS A 55 30.84 -18.28 8.19
C HIS A 55 30.98 -18.72 6.72
N PRO A 56 32.20 -18.83 6.16
CA PRO A 56 32.40 -19.13 4.74
C PRO A 56 31.74 -20.42 4.26
N HIS A 57 31.85 -21.50 5.06
CA HIS A 57 31.27 -22.81 4.75
C HIS A 57 29.73 -22.87 4.82
N VAL A 58 29.10 -21.89 5.48
CA VAL A 58 27.63 -21.77 5.44
C VAL A 58 27.21 -20.95 4.24
N ALA A 59 27.91 -19.83 4.01
CA ALA A 59 27.63 -18.94 2.89
C ALA A 59 27.78 -19.63 1.52
N ASP A 60 28.76 -20.52 1.35
CA ASP A 60 28.98 -21.28 0.10
C ASP A 60 28.13 -22.56 -0.04
N GLY A 61 27.35 -22.90 0.99
CA GLY A 61 26.46 -24.07 1.01
C GLY A 61 27.16 -25.41 1.24
N THR A 62 28.46 -25.43 1.55
CA THR A 62 29.17 -26.68 1.89
C THR A 62 28.68 -27.29 3.20
N HIS A 63 28.08 -26.49 4.08
CA HIS A 63 27.49 -26.93 5.33
C HIS A 63 26.04 -26.43 5.52
N ASN A 64 25.11 -27.34 5.82
CA ASN A 64 23.69 -27.01 6.03
C ASN A 64 23.42 -26.63 7.48
N TRP A 65 23.62 -25.36 7.80
CA TRP A 65 23.53 -24.84 9.17
C TRP A 65 22.12 -24.87 9.78
N ASP A 66 21.06 -24.79 8.96
CA ASP A 66 19.68 -25.03 9.41
C ASP A 66 19.52 -26.46 9.96
N GLN A 67 20.10 -27.45 9.28
CA GLN A 67 20.04 -28.85 9.71
C GLN A 67 20.85 -29.09 10.99
N THR A 68 21.99 -28.42 11.14
CA THR A 68 22.79 -28.47 12.37
C THR A 68 21.99 -27.97 13.57
N LEU A 69 21.29 -26.84 13.44
CA LEU A 69 20.41 -26.35 14.52
C LEU A 69 19.32 -27.36 14.87
N ILE A 70 18.65 -27.93 13.86
CA ILE A 70 17.61 -28.95 14.06
C ILE A 70 18.15 -30.18 14.80
N SER A 71 19.34 -30.66 14.43
CA SER A 71 19.95 -31.86 15.01
C SER A 71 20.42 -31.64 16.46
N TYR A 72 20.92 -30.44 16.79
CA TYR A 72 21.50 -30.13 18.10
C TYR A 72 20.51 -29.52 19.10
N GLN A 73 19.37 -28.98 18.66
CA GLN A 73 18.37 -28.39 19.56
C GLN A 73 17.95 -29.31 20.73
N PRO A 74 17.73 -30.64 20.54
CA PRO A 74 17.43 -31.52 21.66
C PRO A 74 18.55 -31.59 22.72
N ALA A 75 19.82 -31.57 22.30
CA ALA A 75 20.95 -31.57 23.22
C ALA A 75 21.09 -30.22 23.95
N LEU A 76 20.85 -29.11 23.25
CA LEU A 76 20.81 -27.78 23.86
C LEU A 76 19.72 -27.67 24.93
N LYS A 77 18.54 -28.24 24.67
CA LYS A 77 17.42 -28.29 25.61
C LYS A 77 17.70 -29.13 26.84
N ASN A 78 18.38 -30.26 26.66
CA ASN A 78 18.68 -31.20 27.75
C ASN A 78 19.96 -30.86 28.53
N ALA A 79 20.68 -29.80 28.16
CA ALA A 79 21.87 -29.37 28.89
C ALA A 79 21.50 -28.80 30.26
N GLU A 80 21.85 -29.51 31.33
CA GLU A 80 21.50 -29.15 32.71
C GLU A 80 22.45 -28.09 33.29
N SER A 81 23.70 -28.05 32.79
CA SER A 81 24.73 -27.12 33.25
C SER A 81 25.22 -26.15 32.16
N ALA A 82 25.92 -25.09 32.56
CA ALA A 82 26.55 -24.17 31.62
C ALA A 82 27.67 -24.84 30.81
N ASP A 83 28.41 -25.76 31.44
CA ASP A 83 29.48 -26.51 30.78
C ASP A 83 28.93 -27.45 29.70
N GLU A 84 27.84 -28.16 29.99
CA GLU A 84 27.15 -29.00 29.00
C GLU A 84 26.60 -28.16 27.84
N PHE A 85 25.96 -27.02 28.13
CA PHE A 85 25.43 -26.13 27.10
C PHE A 85 26.55 -25.66 26.15
N ASN A 86 27.66 -25.17 26.71
CA ASN A 86 28.81 -24.72 25.91
C ASN A 86 29.48 -25.88 25.16
N SER A 87 29.53 -27.08 25.74
CA SER A 87 30.03 -28.28 25.04
C SER A 87 29.20 -28.61 23.80
N VAL A 88 27.88 -28.43 23.87
CA VAL A 88 26.98 -28.62 22.72
C VAL A 88 27.24 -27.55 21.64
N LEU A 89 27.44 -26.28 22.02
CA LEU A 89 27.78 -25.21 21.07
C LEU A 89 29.11 -25.48 20.35
N LEU A 90 30.15 -25.89 21.08
CA LEU A 90 31.45 -26.25 20.50
C LEU A 90 31.35 -27.45 19.56
N ALA A 91 30.48 -28.41 19.86
CA ALA A 91 30.21 -29.53 18.96
C ALA A 91 29.55 -29.07 17.65
N MET A 92 28.61 -28.12 17.71
CA MET A 92 28.03 -27.49 16.51
C MET A 92 29.11 -26.79 15.67
N PHE A 93 30.02 -26.04 16.29
CA PHE A 93 31.14 -25.38 15.60
C PHE A 93 32.11 -26.38 14.96
N THR A 94 32.34 -27.51 15.62
CA THR A 94 33.17 -28.60 15.07
C THR A 94 32.58 -29.16 13.77
N GLU A 95 31.25 -29.18 13.60
CA GLU A 95 30.61 -29.67 12.38
C GLU A 95 30.77 -28.72 11.18
N VAL A 96 30.70 -27.41 11.41
CA VAL A 96 30.90 -26.41 10.34
C VAL A 96 32.37 -26.18 10.03
N GLY A 97 33.26 -26.46 10.99
CA GLY A 97 34.71 -26.45 10.84
C GLY A 97 35.38 -25.15 11.30
N ASP A 98 36.69 -25.06 11.05
CA ASP A 98 37.46 -23.87 11.34
C ASP A 98 37.05 -22.70 10.43
N VAL A 99 37.10 -21.48 10.98
CA VAL A 99 36.89 -20.24 10.21
C VAL A 99 38.15 -19.97 9.36
N PRO A 100 38.06 -20.00 8.01
CA PRO A 100 39.15 -19.61 7.11
C PRO A 100 39.56 -18.15 7.30
N GLU A 101 40.87 -17.88 7.20
CA GLU A 101 41.39 -16.51 7.13
C GLU A 101 40.85 -15.79 5.90
N ALA A 102 40.45 -14.53 6.08
CA ALA A 102 39.89 -13.72 5.03
C ALA A 102 40.93 -12.84 4.34
N ASP A 103 40.91 -12.86 3.01
CA ASP A 103 41.62 -11.89 2.19
C ASP A 103 40.93 -10.52 2.20
N GLY A 104 41.72 -9.46 2.09
CA GLY A 104 41.23 -8.09 1.96
C GLY A 104 40.71 -7.47 3.25
N THR A 105 40.10 -6.29 3.13
CA THR A 105 39.58 -5.51 4.27
C THR A 105 38.05 -5.54 4.29
N ARG A 106 37.47 -5.38 5.48
CA ARG A 106 36.02 -5.19 5.63
C ARG A 106 35.62 -3.82 5.05
N PRO A 107 34.43 -3.72 4.42
CA PRO A 107 33.92 -2.44 3.98
C PRO A 107 33.76 -1.50 5.18
N THR A 108 34.06 -0.22 4.97
CA THR A 108 33.71 0.83 5.94
C THR A 108 32.30 1.30 5.61
N VAL A 109 31.39 1.16 6.56
CA VAL A 109 29.99 1.55 6.44
C VAL A 109 29.68 2.54 7.56
N PRO A 110 29.02 3.68 7.29
CA PRO A 110 28.60 4.60 8.35
C PRO A 110 27.69 3.91 9.37
N ASP A 111 27.73 4.35 10.63
CA ASP A 111 26.88 3.78 11.70
C ASP A 111 25.39 3.86 11.34
N SER A 112 24.96 4.90 10.63
CA SER A 112 23.58 5.07 10.16
C SER A 112 23.13 4.08 9.09
N LEU A 113 24.02 3.25 8.57
CA LEU A 113 23.74 2.21 7.57
C LEU A 113 24.17 0.82 8.07
N ASN A 114 24.27 0.66 9.39
CA ASN A 114 24.72 -0.56 10.04
C ASN A 114 23.69 -1.02 11.08
N ASN A 115 22.97 -2.10 10.79
CA ASN A 115 21.96 -2.66 11.69
C ASN A 115 22.52 -3.65 12.70
N ASN A 116 23.82 -3.95 12.62
CA ASN A 116 24.52 -4.96 13.43
C ASN A 116 25.65 -4.34 14.27
N LEU A 117 25.40 -3.17 14.85
CA LEU A 117 26.41 -2.44 15.63
C LEU A 117 26.76 -3.13 16.96
N ASP A 118 25.84 -3.90 17.54
CA ASP A 118 26.03 -4.53 18.85
C ASP A 118 26.39 -6.02 18.75
N LEU A 119 27.68 -6.30 18.96
CA LEU A 119 28.22 -7.66 19.10
C LEU A 119 28.62 -7.98 20.55
N SER A 120 28.22 -7.16 21.52
CA SER A 120 28.59 -7.34 22.93
C SER A 120 28.02 -8.65 23.51
N TRP A 121 26.92 -9.15 22.94
CA TRP A 121 26.32 -10.44 23.30
C TRP A 121 27.27 -11.64 23.10
N ILE A 122 28.31 -11.51 22.27
CA ILE A 122 29.34 -12.55 22.12
C ILE A 122 30.11 -12.75 23.44
N GLN A 123 30.15 -11.74 24.31
CA GLN A 123 30.77 -11.79 25.63
C GLN A 123 29.77 -12.10 26.76
N ASP A 124 28.58 -12.61 26.42
CA ASP A 124 27.58 -12.95 27.42
C ASP A 124 28.13 -13.96 28.44
N PRO A 125 27.93 -13.75 29.77
CA PRO A 125 28.47 -14.64 30.80
C PRO A 125 28.02 -16.10 30.72
N MET A 126 26.95 -16.42 29.97
CA MET A 126 26.50 -17.79 29.74
C MET A 126 27.38 -18.52 28.70
N LEU A 127 28.17 -17.80 27.91
CA LEU A 127 29.09 -18.35 26.91
C LEU A 127 30.47 -18.56 27.53
N SER A 128 31.10 -19.68 27.20
CA SER A 128 32.49 -19.95 27.58
C SER A 128 33.43 -19.05 26.77
N GLY A 129 34.66 -18.87 27.28
CA GLY A 129 35.69 -18.14 26.53
C GLY A 129 36.02 -18.78 25.17
N GLU A 130 35.92 -20.10 25.06
CA GLU A 130 36.16 -20.83 23.80
C GLU A 130 35.06 -20.56 22.78
N VAL A 131 33.79 -20.56 23.21
CA VAL A 131 32.65 -20.22 22.35
C VAL A 131 32.74 -18.77 21.88
N SER A 132 33.05 -17.86 22.81
CA SER A 132 33.19 -16.42 22.53
C SER A 132 34.31 -16.16 21.51
N GLN A 133 35.49 -16.76 21.71
CA GLN A 133 36.63 -16.65 20.79
C GLN A 133 36.30 -17.17 19.38
N TYR A 134 35.54 -18.25 19.27
CA TYR A 134 35.12 -18.76 17.96
C TYR A 134 34.21 -17.76 17.24
N LEU A 135 33.23 -17.16 17.94
CA LEU A 135 32.31 -16.18 17.36
C LEU A 135 32.98 -14.85 17.01
N GLU A 136 33.94 -14.41 17.83
CA GLU A 136 34.82 -13.27 17.51
C GLU A 136 35.59 -13.55 16.22
N LYS A 137 36.20 -14.72 16.10
CA LYS A 137 36.92 -15.12 14.88
C LYS A 137 36.01 -15.12 13.64
N VAL A 138 34.77 -15.62 13.76
CA VAL A 138 33.77 -15.53 12.67
C VAL A 138 33.58 -14.08 12.20
N TRP A 139 33.52 -13.12 13.13
CA TRP A 139 33.36 -11.70 12.80
C TRP A 139 34.63 -11.05 12.24
N GLU A 140 35.79 -11.35 12.82
CA GLU A 140 37.09 -10.83 12.38
C GLU A 140 37.39 -11.22 10.93
N GLU A 141 37.05 -12.45 10.56
CA GLU A 141 37.22 -13.00 9.21
C GLU A 141 36.02 -12.77 8.28
N ALA A 142 34.96 -12.10 8.75
CA ALA A 142 33.80 -11.80 7.92
C ALA A 142 34.20 -10.85 6.76
N ARG A 143 33.78 -11.18 5.53
CA ARG A 143 34.01 -10.34 4.32
C ARG A 143 32.83 -10.44 3.37
N PRO A 144 32.59 -9.40 2.54
CA PRO A 144 31.56 -9.44 1.51
C PRO A 144 31.72 -10.64 0.57
N ARG A 145 30.70 -11.48 0.47
CA ARG A 145 30.71 -12.70 -0.35
C ARG A 145 29.29 -13.07 -0.81
N PRO A 146 29.14 -13.78 -1.94
CA PRO A 146 27.85 -14.38 -2.28
C PRO A 146 27.40 -15.35 -1.18
N HIS A 147 26.09 -15.49 -1.02
CA HIS A 147 25.51 -16.40 -0.04
C HIS A 147 24.42 -17.25 -0.69
N VAL A 148 24.51 -18.59 -0.61
CA VAL A 148 23.56 -19.49 -1.28
C VAL A 148 22.12 -19.46 -0.75
N GLN A 149 21.86 -18.72 0.33
CA GLN A 149 20.56 -18.63 0.99
C GLN A 149 19.93 -17.24 0.86
N VAL A 150 20.65 -16.27 0.29
CA VAL A 150 20.19 -14.89 0.13
C VAL A 150 20.67 -14.39 -1.24
N ASP A 151 19.72 -14.03 -2.09
CA ASP A 151 19.99 -13.53 -3.44
C ASP A 151 19.15 -12.28 -3.73
N ASP A 152 19.37 -11.63 -4.88
CA ASP A 152 18.44 -10.63 -5.40
C ASP A 152 17.39 -11.29 -6.31
N GLN A 153 16.14 -10.82 -6.30
CA GLN A 153 15.13 -11.35 -7.24
C GLN A 153 15.46 -11.02 -8.69
N TRP A 154 16.07 -9.85 -8.90
CA TRP A 154 16.73 -9.40 -10.12
C TRP A 154 17.75 -8.33 -9.75
N THR A 155 18.69 -8.04 -10.66
CA THR A 155 19.79 -7.10 -10.40
C THR A 155 19.27 -5.76 -9.88
N GLY A 156 19.55 -5.47 -8.60
CA GLY A 156 19.19 -4.21 -7.94
C GLY A 156 17.81 -4.18 -7.27
N ASN A 157 17.16 -5.32 -6.98
CA ASN A 157 15.81 -5.34 -6.40
C ASN A 157 15.56 -6.57 -5.46
N PRO A 158 14.39 -6.70 -4.78
CA PRO A 158 14.31 -7.04 -3.35
C PRO A 158 14.99 -8.35 -2.96
N THR A 159 15.36 -8.44 -1.68
CA THR A 159 15.98 -9.64 -1.10
C THR A 159 15.16 -10.89 -1.39
N LEU A 160 15.83 -11.97 -1.77
CA LEU A 160 15.23 -13.26 -2.10
C LEU A 160 15.79 -14.36 -1.19
N PHE A 161 14.90 -15.02 -0.46
CA PHE A 161 15.20 -16.16 0.38
C PHE A 161 14.80 -17.49 -0.30
N ALA A 162 15.17 -17.68 -1.56
CA ALA A 162 14.66 -18.79 -2.39
C ALA A 162 14.97 -20.19 -1.86
N ALA A 163 16.13 -20.38 -1.22
CA ALA A 163 16.52 -21.64 -0.60
C ALA A 163 15.50 -22.13 0.45
N ASP A 164 14.69 -21.20 0.96
CA ASP A 164 13.77 -21.43 2.05
C ASP A 164 12.38 -21.87 1.60
N ALA A 165 12.07 -21.74 0.31
CA ALA A 165 10.83 -22.23 -0.28
C ALA A 165 10.56 -23.72 0.01
N ARG A 166 11.62 -24.49 0.36
CA ARG A 166 11.53 -25.86 0.88
C ARG A 166 10.59 -26.00 2.09
N PHE A 167 10.37 -24.95 2.87
CA PHE A 167 9.52 -24.98 4.05
C PHE A 167 8.03 -24.79 3.76
N ALA A 168 7.66 -24.34 2.56
CA ALA A 168 6.26 -24.16 2.18
C ALA A 168 5.44 -25.47 2.29
N GLY A 169 6.08 -26.63 2.07
CA GLY A 169 5.46 -27.95 2.21
C GLY A 169 5.62 -28.61 3.60
N SER A 170 6.06 -27.88 4.62
CA SER A 170 6.25 -28.45 5.96
C SER A 170 4.91 -28.79 6.63
N PRO A 171 4.86 -29.81 7.51
CA PRO A 171 3.69 -30.03 8.36
C PRO A 171 3.34 -28.77 9.15
N SER A 172 2.05 -28.46 9.28
CA SER A 172 1.54 -27.27 9.99
C SER A 172 1.90 -27.24 11.48
N TYR A 173 2.20 -28.39 12.07
CA TYR A 173 2.77 -28.46 13.42
C TYR A 173 4.03 -29.31 13.40
N PRO A 174 5.17 -28.71 13.03
CA PRO A 174 6.43 -29.43 12.94
C PRO A 174 6.99 -29.73 14.34
N ILE A 175 7.98 -30.62 14.41
CA ILE A 175 8.66 -30.95 15.67
C ILE A 175 9.34 -29.71 16.27
N GLU A 176 9.55 -29.71 17.59
CA GLU A 176 10.10 -28.56 18.32
C GLU A 176 11.41 -27.99 17.74
N PRO A 177 12.41 -28.79 17.32
CA PRO A 177 13.60 -28.23 16.67
C PRO A 177 13.34 -27.39 15.42
N GLN A 178 12.31 -27.75 14.64
CA GLN A 178 11.90 -27.00 13.46
C GLN A 178 11.13 -25.73 13.83
N ARG A 179 10.32 -25.76 14.90
CA ARG A 179 9.67 -24.55 15.43
C ARG A 179 10.71 -23.56 15.98
N PHE A 180 11.75 -24.06 16.64
CA PHE A 180 12.88 -23.23 17.08
C PHE A 180 13.62 -22.61 15.90
N LEU A 181 13.87 -23.39 14.85
CA LEU A 181 14.46 -22.89 13.60
C LEU A 181 13.61 -21.77 12.97
N ALA A 182 12.27 -21.83 13.07
CA ALA A 182 11.40 -20.76 12.54
C ALA A 182 11.66 -19.42 13.24
N VAL A 183 11.79 -19.41 14.58
CA VAL A 183 12.18 -18.22 15.35
C VAL A 183 13.57 -17.75 14.95
N ALA A 184 14.55 -18.66 14.92
CA ALA A 184 15.92 -18.32 14.58
C ALA A 184 16.01 -17.67 13.19
N ARG A 185 15.27 -18.20 12.22
CA ARG A 185 15.23 -17.70 10.83
C ARG A 185 14.59 -16.33 10.75
N TYR A 186 13.34 -16.19 11.20
CA TYR A 186 12.63 -14.92 11.06
C TYR A 186 13.34 -13.80 11.83
N TRP A 187 13.75 -14.08 13.08
CA TRP A 187 14.42 -13.08 13.91
C TRP A 187 15.69 -12.55 13.25
N ASN A 188 16.52 -13.44 12.71
CA ASN A 188 17.75 -13.03 12.05
C ASN A 188 17.51 -12.41 10.67
N VAL A 189 16.51 -12.84 9.89
CA VAL A 189 16.21 -12.17 8.62
C VAL A 189 15.88 -10.69 8.85
N ILE A 190 15.05 -10.38 9.83
CA ILE A 190 14.79 -8.99 10.21
C ILE A 190 16.04 -8.33 10.78
N HIS A 191 16.78 -9.01 11.68
CA HIS A 191 17.98 -8.45 12.30
C HIS A 191 19.00 -7.93 11.28
N TYR A 192 19.21 -8.66 10.18
CA TYR A 192 20.26 -8.41 9.20
C TYR A 192 19.81 -7.62 7.95
N PHE A 193 18.52 -7.64 7.59
CA PHE A 193 18.06 -7.11 6.30
C PHE A 193 16.89 -6.13 6.37
N PHE A 194 16.20 -5.99 7.51
CA PHE A 194 15.12 -5.02 7.66
C PHE A 194 15.70 -3.61 7.86
N PRO A 195 15.41 -2.62 6.99
CA PRO A 195 16.04 -1.30 7.06
C PRO A 195 15.54 -0.45 8.24
N TYR A 196 14.33 -0.73 8.76
CA TYR A 196 13.66 0.16 9.71
C TYR A 196 13.72 -0.29 11.18
N LYS A 197 14.77 -1.01 11.59
CA LYS A 197 14.91 -1.49 12.98
C LYS A 197 14.84 -0.37 14.03
N ASP A 198 15.36 0.80 13.70
CA ASP A 198 15.38 1.96 14.61
C ASP A 198 14.01 2.66 14.71
N LEU A 199 13.03 2.28 13.89
CA LEU A 199 11.69 2.86 13.89
C LEU A 199 10.63 2.01 14.62
N MET A 200 11.01 0.81 15.08
CA MET A 200 10.15 -0.10 15.85
C MET A 200 9.82 0.48 17.23
N ASP A 201 8.64 0.16 17.76
CA ASP A 201 8.19 0.61 19.08
C ASP A 201 8.90 -0.10 20.24
N GLN A 202 9.43 -1.30 19.97
CA GLN A 202 10.21 -2.10 20.91
C GLN A 202 11.58 -2.47 20.34
N THR A 203 12.54 -2.73 21.22
CA THR A 203 13.84 -3.24 20.77
C THR A 203 13.69 -4.61 20.11
N TRP A 204 14.48 -4.86 19.08
CA TRP A 204 14.45 -6.15 18.41
C TRP A 204 14.87 -7.32 19.31
N GLU A 205 15.65 -7.05 20.35
CA GLU A 205 16.01 -8.06 21.36
C GLU A 205 14.82 -8.50 22.21
N THR A 206 13.97 -7.56 22.60
CA THR A 206 12.73 -7.88 23.34
C THR A 206 11.79 -8.79 22.56
N SER A 207 11.75 -8.69 21.22
CA SER A 207 10.92 -9.59 20.40
C SER A 207 11.36 -11.05 20.50
N LEU A 208 12.66 -11.30 20.64
CA LEU A 208 13.22 -12.64 20.79
C LEU A 208 12.86 -13.25 22.14
N ASP A 209 13.03 -12.46 23.21
CA ASP A 209 12.74 -12.89 24.58
C ASP A 209 11.27 -13.28 24.76
N MET A 210 10.36 -12.59 24.06
CA MET A 210 8.93 -12.92 24.05
C MET A 210 8.61 -14.11 23.15
N ALA A 211 9.20 -14.19 21.95
CA ALA A 211 8.85 -15.21 20.97
C ALA A 211 9.27 -16.64 21.37
N ILE A 212 10.44 -16.80 22.01
CA ILE A 212 10.97 -18.11 22.40
C ILE A 212 10.02 -18.90 23.32
N PRO A 213 9.59 -18.37 24.49
CA PRO A 213 8.70 -19.11 25.38
C PRO A 213 7.36 -19.43 24.71
N GLU A 214 6.82 -18.53 23.90
CA GLU A 214 5.53 -18.72 23.24
C GLU A 214 5.58 -19.78 22.13
N VAL A 215 6.59 -19.73 21.26
CA VAL A 215 6.72 -20.67 20.14
C VAL A 215 7.12 -22.07 20.61
N LEU A 216 8.02 -22.18 21.58
CA LEU A 216 8.45 -23.48 22.11
C LEU A 216 7.40 -24.09 23.04
N GLY A 217 6.62 -23.25 23.73
CA GLY A 217 5.53 -23.66 24.62
C GLY A 217 4.21 -24.00 23.93
N ALA A 218 4.04 -23.64 22.65
CA ALA A 218 2.81 -23.90 21.89
C ALA A 218 2.42 -25.38 21.91
N ALA A 219 1.17 -25.68 22.25
CA ALA A 219 0.68 -27.06 22.38
C ALA A 219 0.21 -27.67 21.05
N ASN A 220 -0.11 -26.83 20.06
CA ASN A 220 -0.70 -27.24 18.79
C ASN A 220 -0.36 -26.26 17.65
N ALA A 221 -0.80 -26.58 16.43
CA ALA A 221 -0.55 -25.77 15.23
C ALA A 221 -1.06 -24.33 15.40
N LEU A 222 -2.27 -24.13 15.92
CA LEU A 222 -2.84 -22.79 16.02
C LEU A 222 -2.02 -21.90 16.96
N GLU A 223 -1.70 -22.38 18.15
CA GLU A 223 -0.87 -21.65 19.12
C GLU A 223 0.51 -21.33 18.55
N TYR A 224 1.12 -22.27 17.82
CA TYR A 224 2.43 -22.07 17.18
C TYR A 224 2.39 -20.96 16.13
N HIS A 225 1.39 -21.01 15.23
CA HIS A 225 1.26 -20.02 14.16
C HIS A 225 0.91 -18.63 14.71
N LEU A 226 0.05 -18.54 15.73
CA LEU A 226 -0.28 -17.26 16.37
C LEU A 226 0.89 -16.67 17.17
N ALA A 227 1.74 -17.51 17.78
CA ALA A 227 2.97 -17.05 18.41
C ALA A 227 3.97 -16.48 17.41
N LEU A 228 4.15 -17.14 16.25
CA LEU A 228 4.98 -16.58 15.17
C LEU A 228 4.37 -15.32 14.56
N LEU A 229 3.05 -15.25 14.41
CA LEU A 229 2.38 -14.04 13.93
C LEU A 229 2.66 -12.83 14.84
N ARG A 230 2.68 -13.01 16.17
CA ARG A 230 3.06 -11.95 17.11
C ARG A 230 4.50 -11.47 16.91
N LEU A 231 5.44 -12.40 16.70
CA LEU A 231 6.82 -12.04 16.35
C LEU A 231 6.88 -11.25 15.03
N VAL A 232 6.13 -11.69 14.01
CA VAL A 232 6.07 -11.04 12.70
C VAL A 232 5.47 -9.64 12.76
N ASN A 233 4.48 -9.43 13.61
CA ASN A 233 3.85 -8.12 13.78
C ASN A 233 4.66 -7.15 14.65
N SER A 234 5.65 -7.64 15.41
CA SER A 234 6.46 -6.82 16.34
C SER A 234 7.47 -5.88 15.66
N ILE A 235 7.50 -5.85 14.32
CA ILE A 235 8.38 -4.97 13.53
C ILE A 235 7.72 -3.64 13.13
N ASP A 236 6.45 -3.43 13.47
CA ASP A 236 5.69 -2.20 13.15
C ASP A 236 5.68 -1.83 11.66
N ASP A 237 5.57 -2.85 10.81
CA ASP A 237 5.53 -2.72 9.35
C ASP A 237 4.15 -3.10 8.81
N THR A 238 3.53 -2.24 7.99
CA THR A 238 2.29 -2.60 7.31
C THR A 238 2.49 -3.72 6.27
N HIS A 239 3.73 -3.96 5.80
CA HIS A 239 4.06 -5.12 4.96
C HIS A 239 4.29 -6.44 5.73
N SER A 240 4.05 -6.49 7.05
CA SER A 240 4.15 -7.72 7.86
C SER A 240 3.03 -8.73 7.58
N TYR A 241 2.89 -9.17 6.33
CA TYR A 241 1.92 -10.18 5.95
C TYR A 241 2.29 -11.54 6.52
N PHE A 242 1.27 -12.35 6.80
CA PHE A 242 1.42 -13.70 7.33
C PHE A 242 0.44 -14.64 6.65
N ASN A 243 0.94 -15.74 6.11
CA ASN A 243 0.15 -16.73 5.38
C ASN A 243 0.47 -18.14 5.87
N SER A 244 -0.58 -18.89 6.18
CA SER A 244 -0.55 -20.34 6.32
C SER A 244 -1.99 -20.89 6.29
N GLU A 245 -2.16 -22.17 6.02
CA GLU A 245 -3.47 -22.82 6.08
C GLU A 245 -4.13 -22.64 7.47
N ILE A 246 -3.35 -22.79 8.54
CA ILE A 246 -3.83 -22.64 9.93
C ILE A 246 -4.31 -21.22 10.21
N TYR A 247 -3.55 -20.22 9.78
CA TYR A 247 -3.92 -18.82 9.94
C TYR A 247 -5.17 -18.49 9.13
N TRP A 248 -5.25 -18.92 7.86
CA TRP A 248 -6.41 -18.73 7.00
C TRP A 248 -7.69 -19.34 7.58
N ASN A 249 -7.59 -20.52 8.18
CA ASN A 249 -8.71 -21.16 8.88
C ASN A 249 -9.11 -20.42 10.18
N TRP A 250 -8.15 -19.83 10.89
CA TRP A 250 -8.41 -19.04 12.10
C TRP A 250 -9.06 -17.69 11.79
N ARG A 251 -8.47 -16.89 10.88
CA ARG A 251 -9.02 -15.58 10.49
C ARG A 251 -10.34 -15.71 9.72
N GLY A 252 -10.47 -16.78 8.93
CA GLY A 252 -11.57 -16.98 8.01
C GLY A 252 -11.46 -16.13 6.73
N TRP A 253 -12.18 -16.56 5.69
CA TRP A 253 -12.04 -16.00 4.34
C TRP A 253 -13.33 -15.45 3.75
N ALA A 254 -14.49 -15.74 4.35
CA ALA A 254 -15.80 -15.33 3.87
C ALA A 254 -16.21 -13.96 4.44
N TYR A 255 -16.94 -13.19 3.64
CA TYR A 255 -17.43 -11.87 4.00
C TYR A 255 -18.89 -11.92 4.42
N PRO A 256 -19.33 -11.01 5.32
CA PRO A 256 -20.75 -10.71 5.48
C PRO A 256 -21.25 -9.97 4.21
N PRO A 257 -22.56 -9.75 4.04
CA PRO A 257 -23.09 -9.05 2.86
C PRO A 257 -22.80 -7.53 2.86
N PHE A 258 -21.73 -7.09 3.54
CA PHE A 258 -21.30 -5.70 3.67
C PHE A 258 -19.79 -5.58 3.92
N LEU A 259 -19.24 -4.39 3.67
CA LEU A 259 -17.91 -3.96 4.12
C LEU A 259 -18.06 -2.96 5.27
N ALA A 260 -17.07 -2.90 6.15
CA ALA A 260 -17.01 -1.92 7.21
C ALA A 260 -15.57 -1.44 7.44
N ARG A 261 -15.42 -0.20 7.88
CA ARG A 261 -14.14 0.39 8.31
C ARG A 261 -14.34 1.28 9.53
N PHE A 262 -13.25 1.62 10.21
CA PHE A 262 -13.31 2.58 11.29
C PHE A 262 -13.50 4.01 10.74
N VAL A 263 -14.56 4.66 11.18
CA VAL A 263 -14.91 6.05 10.85
C VAL A 263 -15.33 6.74 12.14
N GLU A 264 -14.73 7.89 12.46
CA GLU A 264 -14.93 8.58 13.75
C GLU A 264 -14.78 7.63 14.95
N ASN A 265 -13.76 6.77 14.89
CA ASN A 265 -13.43 5.73 15.88
C ASN A 265 -14.53 4.67 16.11
N GLN A 266 -15.46 4.51 15.17
CA GLN A 266 -16.53 3.52 15.22
C GLN A 266 -16.44 2.60 14.00
N LEU A 267 -16.72 1.31 14.16
CA LEU A 267 -16.77 0.38 13.03
C LEU A 267 -18.07 0.60 12.26
N VAL A 268 -17.99 1.18 11.06
CA VAL A 268 -19.15 1.66 10.30
C VAL A 268 -19.25 0.90 8.98
N VAL A 269 -20.47 0.46 8.65
CA VAL A 269 -20.79 -0.18 7.38
C VAL A 269 -20.62 0.85 6.25
N THR A 270 -19.72 0.59 5.31
CA THR A 270 -19.41 1.51 4.20
C THR A 270 -19.94 1.05 2.86
N ARG A 271 -20.22 -0.24 2.71
CA ARG A 271 -20.81 -0.80 1.49
C ARG A 271 -21.66 -2.01 1.83
N THR A 272 -22.75 -2.22 1.10
CA THR A 272 -23.59 -3.42 1.21
C THR A 272 -23.77 -4.05 -0.16
N ILE A 273 -24.07 -5.35 -0.22
CA ILE A 273 -24.62 -5.92 -1.46
C ILE A 273 -25.96 -5.25 -1.80
N LEU A 274 -26.28 -5.16 -3.08
CA LEU A 274 -27.52 -4.55 -3.54
C LEU A 274 -28.74 -5.25 -2.92
N ASN A 275 -29.72 -4.45 -2.48
CA ASN A 275 -31.02 -4.90 -1.96
C ASN A 275 -30.96 -5.73 -0.66
N LEU A 276 -29.91 -5.60 0.17
CA LEU A 276 -29.84 -6.30 1.45
C LEU A 276 -31.00 -5.94 2.40
N GLY A 277 -31.32 -4.64 2.53
CA GLY A 277 -32.49 -4.09 3.24
C GLY A 277 -32.50 -4.24 4.76
N SER A 278 -31.78 -5.20 5.33
CA SER A 278 -31.63 -5.43 6.77
C SER A 278 -30.48 -4.65 7.40
N VAL A 279 -29.50 -4.23 6.60
CA VAL A 279 -28.34 -3.41 6.99
C VAL A 279 -28.17 -2.32 5.95
N SER A 280 -27.83 -1.12 6.40
CA SER A 280 -27.68 0.09 5.59
C SER A 280 -26.25 0.62 5.68
N VAL A 281 -25.80 1.30 4.62
CA VAL A 281 -24.57 2.08 4.65
C VAL A 281 -24.69 3.18 5.71
N GLY A 282 -23.67 3.30 6.58
CA GLY A 282 -23.65 4.21 7.71
C GLY A 282 -24.20 3.64 9.02
N ASP A 283 -24.60 2.37 9.06
CA ASP A 283 -24.85 1.68 10.34
C ASP A 283 -23.54 1.48 11.11
N ILE A 284 -23.59 1.68 12.42
CA ILE A 284 -22.48 1.42 13.32
C ILE A 284 -22.61 -0.01 13.85
N ILE A 285 -21.56 -0.81 13.70
CA ILE A 285 -21.45 -2.15 14.28
C ILE A 285 -21.03 -1.99 15.74
N LEU A 286 -21.90 -2.40 16.67
CA LEU A 286 -21.61 -2.37 18.11
C LEU A 286 -21.07 -3.71 18.59
N SER A 287 -21.61 -4.81 18.06
CA SER A 287 -21.12 -6.16 18.32
C SER A 287 -21.37 -7.09 17.14
N ILE A 288 -20.52 -8.11 17.02
CA ILE A 288 -20.61 -9.15 15.98
C ILE A 288 -20.04 -10.45 16.53
N ASP A 289 -20.66 -11.58 16.19
CA ASP A 289 -20.28 -12.91 16.71
C ASP A 289 -20.28 -12.99 18.25
N GLY A 290 -21.15 -12.21 18.90
CA GLY A 290 -21.31 -12.21 20.35
C GLY A 290 -20.28 -11.41 21.15
N LYS A 291 -19.39 -10.66 20.49
CA LYS A 291 -18.44 -9.74 21.14
C LYS A 291 -18.63 -8.31 20.65
N THR A 292 -18.46 -7.35 21.56
CA THR A 292 -18.39 -5.93 21.23
C THR A 292 -17.19 -5.62 20.35
N VAL A 293 -17.24 -4.51 19.60
CA VAL A 293 -16.10 -4.09 18.78
C VAL A 293 -14.87 -3.81 19.64
N GLU A 294 -15.05 -3.28 20.85
CA GLU A 294 -13.97 -3.03 21.81
C GLU A 294 -13.30 -4.33 22.28
N GLU A 295 -14.08 -5.36 22.64
CA GLU A 295 -13.55 -6.68 22.98
C GLU A 295 -12.80 -7.32 21.81
N TRP A 296 -13.29 -7.12 20.58
CA TRP A 296 -12.59 -7.59 19.39
C TRP A 296 -11.26 -6.88 19.16
N ILE A 297 -11.21 -5.56 19.31
CA ILE A 297 -9.98 -4.78 19.17
C ILE A 297 -8.95 -5.28 20.18
N GLU A 298 -9.33 -5.43 21.46
CA GLU A 298 -8.42 -5.90 22.52
C GLU A 298 -7.85 -7.29 22.20
N GLU A 299 -8.69 -8.22 21.76
CA GLU A 299 -8.27 -9.59 21.43
C GLU A 299 -7.38 -9.67 20.18
N LEU A 300 -7.68 -8.86 19.16
CA LEU A 300 -7.03 -8.94 17.86
C LEU A 300 -5.80 -8.04 17.73
N TRP A 301 -5.61 -7.09 18.64
CA TRP A 301 -4.48 -6.14 18.62
C TRP A 301 -3.10 -6.80 18.43
N PRO A 302 -2.76 -7.90 19.14
CA PRO A 302 -1.46 -8.56 18.96
C PRO A 302 -1.27 -9.21 17.58
N TYR A 303 -2.36 -9.41 16.84
CA TYR A 303 -2.39 -10.11 15.55
C TYR A 303 -2.54 -9.16 14.35
N ALA A 304 -2.62 -7.84 14.60
CA ALA A 304 -2.71 -6.82 13.57
C ALA A 304 -1.37 -6.10 13.36
N HIS A 305 -0.82 -6.23 12.15
CA HIS A 305 0.34 -5.45 11.68
C HIS A 305 -0.07 -4.05 11.23
N GLY A 306 0.90 -3.15 11.18
CA GLY A 306 0.71 -1.80 10.66
C GLY A 306 1.76 -0.82 11.17
N SER A 307 2.18 0.08 10.30
CA SER A 307 3.14 1.15 10.58
C SER A 307 2.53 2.37 11.23
N ASN A 308 1.21 2.46 11.31
CA ASN A 308 0.49 3.41 12.15
C ASN A 308 -0.79 2.78 12.69
N GLU A 309 -1.48 3.48 13.59
CA GLU A 309 -2.68 2.99 14.26
C GLU A 309 -3.81 2.72 13.26
N GLU A 310 -4.00 3.59 12.28
CA GLU A 310 -5.02 3.45 11.24
C GLU A 310 -4.83 2.21 10.37
N ALA A 311 -3.59 1.89 9.97
CA ALA A 311 -3.28 0.67 9.23
C ALA A 311 -3.62 -0.58 10.07
N ARG A 312 -3.28 -0.57 11.37
CA ARG A 312 -3.63 -1.67 12.29
C ARG A 312 -5.13 -1.81 12.47
N LEU A 313 -5.84 -0.70 12.62
CA LEU A 313 -7.30 -0.69 12.73
C LEU A 313 -7.97 -1.20 11.46
N SER A 314 -7.41 -0.94 10.28
CA SER A 314 -7.88 -1.51 9.01
C SER A 314 -7.74 -3.04 8.98
N VAL A 315 -6.60 -3.57 9.42
CA VAL A 315 -6.40 -5.03 9.58
C VAL A 315 -7.37 -5.61 10.61
N ILE A 316 -7.60 -4.93 11.73
CA ILE A 316 -8.57 -5.35 12.75
C ILE A 316 -9.99 -5.35 12.19
N ALA A 317 -10.41 -4.30 11.49
CA ALA A 317 -11.73 -4.23 10.87
C ALA A 317 -11.96 -5.44 9.95
N GLU A 318 -10.96 -5.77 9.12
CA GLU A 318 -10.99 -6.95 8.26
C GLU A 318 -11.08 -8.25 9.07
N LEU A 319 -10.26 -8.40 10.12
CA LEU A 319 -10.28 -9.54 11.02
C LEU A 319 -11.58 -9.63 11.83
N ILE A 320 -12.34 -8.56 12.04
CA ILE A 320 -13.64 -8.60 12.71
C ILE A 320 -14.72 -9.10 11.74
N ILE A 321 -14.79 -8.52 10.54
CA ILE A 321 -15.88 -8.80 9.60
C ILE A 321 -15.69 -10.15 8.91
N ARG A 322 -14.47 -10.57 8.59
CA ARG A 322 -14.20 -11.86 7.93
C ARG A 322 -14.16 -13.00 8.95
N ARG A 323 -14.85 -14.10 8.63
CA ARG A 323 -14.81 -15.38 9.35
C ARG A 323 -15.00 -16.54 8.38
N ASN A 324 -14.97 -17.77 8.89
CA ASN A 324 -15.38 -18.94 8.10
C ASN A 324 -16.85 -18.81 7.68
N PRO A 325 -17.25 -19.38 6.52
CA PRO A 325 -18.63 -19.33 6.07
C PRO A 325 -19.61 -19.84 7.13
N GLY A 326 -20.76 -19.18 7.26
CA GLY A 326 -21.80 -19.57 8.19
C GLY A 326 -22.61 -18.41 8.75
N ALA A 327 -23.66 -18.76 9.49
CA ALA A 327 -24.56 -17.80 10.12
C ALA A 327 -23.87 -17.04 11.26
N PHE A 328 -24.23 -15.77 11.41
CA PHE A 328 -23.79 -14.91 12.51
C PHE A 328 -24.88 -13.92 12.91
N SER A 329 -24.69 -13.32 14.09
CA SER A 329 -25.55 -12.24 14.58
C SER A 329 -24.71 -11.00 14.85
N ALA A 330 -25.28 -9.83 14.60
CA ALA A 330 -24.66 -8.54 14.89
C ALA A 330 -25.67 -7.57 15.50
N ILE A 331 -25.20 -6.73 16.43
CA ILE A 331 -25.95 -5.59 16.95
C ILE A 331 -25.43 -4.34 16.26
N LEU A 332 -26.35 -3.64 15.58
CA LEU A 332 -26.10 -2.45 14.77
C LEU A 332 -26.83 -1.24 15.36
N SER A 333 -26.38 -0.05 15.04
CA SER A 333 -27.05 1.21 15.35
C SER A 333 -27.18 2.08 14.10
N ASP A 334 -28.41 2.49 13.78
CA ASP A 334 -28.70 3.47 12.71
C ASP A 334 -28.53 4.93 13.20
N GLY A 335 -28.03 5.11 14.44
CA GLY A 335 -27.90 6.40 15.12
C GLY A 335 -29.17 6.83 15.87
N THR A 336 -30.31 6.18 15.64
CA THR A 336 -31.57 6.46 16.35
C THR A 336 -32.01 5.30 17.23
N ARG A 337 -31.72 4.07 16.82
CA ARG A 337 -32.02 2.84 17.55
C ARG A 337 -30.91 1.81 17.32
N GLU A 338 -30.79 0.92 18.29
CA GLU A 338 -30.02 -0.31 18.15
C GLU A 338 -30.95 -1.43 17.66
N TYR A 339 -30.41 -2.34 16.86
CA TYR A 339 -31.16 -3.48 16.36
C TYR A 339 -30.24 -4.65 16.03
N THR A 340 -30.80 -5.86 16.12
CA THR A 340 -30.08 -7.10 15.84
C THR A 340 -30.40 -7.60 14.45
N VAL A 341 -29.39 -8.10 13.75
CA VAL A 341 -29.53 -8.81 12.48
C VAL A 341 -28.92 -10.19 12.58
N ASP A 342 -29.57 -11.16 11.95
CA ASP A 342 -29.04 -12.50 11.74
C ASP A 342 -28.78 -12.66 10.24
N LEU A 343 -27.53 -12.91 9.90
CA LEU A 343 -27.02 -12.92 8.53
C LEU A 343 -26.11 -14.13 8.32
N GLU A 344 -25.59 -14.26 7.11
CA GLU A 344 -24.64 -15.31 6.74
C GLU A 344 -23.39 -14.70 6.13
N ARG A 345 -22.23 -15.30 6.38
CA ARG A 345 -21.00 -15.02 5.64
C ARG A 345 -20.84 -16.01 4.49
N LEU A 346 -20.62 -15.50 3.29
CA LEU A 346 -20.39 -16.29 2.09
C LEU A 346 -19.11 -15.88 1.39
N GLY A 347 -18.43 -16.86 0.78
CA GLY A 347 -17.24 -16.61 -0.03
C GLY A 347 -17.50 -15.68 -1.23
N THR A 348 -18.66 -15.84 -1.85
CA THR A 348 -19.08 -15.13 -3.05
C THR A 348 -19.47 -13.67 -2.82
N TYR A 349 -19.66 -13.23 -1.57
CA TYR A 349 -20.00 -11.82 -1.31
C TYR A 349 -18.85 -10.87 -1.60
N SER A 350 -17.59 -11.32 -1.48
CA SER A 350 -16.42 -10.53 -1.88
C SER A 350 -16.54 -10.06 -3.33
N GLU A 351 -16.84 -10.97 -4.26
CA GLU A 351 -17.00 -10.66 -5.68
C GLU A 351 -18.05 -9.58 -5.95
N MET A 352 -19.11 -9.50 -5.12
CA MET A 352 -20.17 -8.49 -5.27
C MET A 352 -19.80 -7.15 -4.63
N LEU A 353 -19.11 -7.20 -3.49
CA LEU A 353 -18.76 -6.01 -2.70
C LEU A 353 -17.60 -5.21 -3.29
N PHE A 354 -16.77 -5.81 -4.13
CA PHE A 354 -15.62 -5.15 -4.76
C PHE A 354 -15.82 -4.86 -6.25
N LEU A 355 -17.05 -4.94 -6.77
CA LEU A 355 -17.32 -4.54 -8.16
C LEU A 355 -17.08 -3.03 -8.33
N PRO A 356 -16.29 -2.62 -9.35
CA PRO A 356 -16.14 -1.22 -9.69
C PRO A 356 -17.45 -0.68 -10.29
N GLU A 357 -17.74 0.58 -10.00
CA GLU A 357 -18.96 1.26 -10.47
C GLU A 357 -18.71 2.05 -11.77
N ASN A 358 -17.46 2.48 -11.99
CA ASN A 358 -17.04 3.29 -13.15
C ASN A 358 -15.94 2.59 -13.95
N GLY A 359 -15.62 3.17 -15.11
CA GLY A 359 -14.43 2.82 -15.89
C GLY A 359 -13.14 3.42 -15.31
N PRO A 360 -11.99 3.19 -15.97
CA PRO A 360 -10.68 3.64 -15.48
C PRO A 360 -10.53 5.16 -15.42
N TYR A 361 -11.31 5.89 -16.24
CA TYR A 361 -11.37 7.34 -16.19
C TYR A 361 -12.69 7.85 -16.79
N TRP A 362 -13.09 9.06 -16.41
CA TRP A 362 -14.27 9.75 -16.96
C TRP A 362 -14.14 11.27 -16.84
N VAL A 363 -15.06 11.99 -17.48
CA VAL A 363 -15.12 13.47 -17.45
C VAL A 363 -16.35 13.92 -16.68
N GLU A 364 -16.18 14.98 -15.90
CA GLU A 364 -17.24 15.65 -15.15
C GLU A 364 -17.06 17.17 -15.18
N GLN A 365 -18.04 17.88 -14.61
CA GLN A 365 -18.08 19.34 -14.56
C GLN A 365 -18.22 19.79 -13.10
N VAL A 366 -17.28 20.59 -12.63
CA VAL A 366 -17.22 21.08 -11.24
C VAL A 366 -16.99 22.57 -11.25
N GLY A 367 -17.97 23.36 -10.77
CA GLY A 367 -17.81 24.82 -10.69
C GLY A 367 -17.55 25.52 -12.03
N GLY A 368 -17.85 24.87 -13.17
CA GLY A 368 -17.54 25.36 -14.52
C GLY A 368 -16.21 24.86 -15.10
N CYS A 369 -15.43 24.10 -14.32
CA CYS A 369 -14.21 23.42 -14.75
C CYS A 369 -14.53 22.03 -15.31
N ARG A 370 -13.82 21.63 -16.36
CA ARG A 370 -13.81 20.25 -16.85
C ARG A 370 -12.80 19.45 -16.05
N VAL A 371 -13.27 18.43 -15.38
CA VAL A 371 -12.44 17.58 -14.52
C VAL A 371 -12.35 16.19 -15.13
N GLY A 372 -11.13 15.69 -15.28
CA GLY A 372 -10.87 14.29 -15.60
C GLY A 372 -10.65 13.49 -14.31
N ARG A 373 -11.54 12.54 -14.02
CA ARG A 373 -11.39 11.60 -12.91
C ARG A 373 -10.67 10.36 -13.37
N ILE A 374 -9.71 9.90 -12.59
CA ILE A 374 -8.87 8.75 -12.91
C ILE A 374 -8.89 7.81 -11.71
N ASP A 375 -9.41 6.60 -11.91
CA ASP A 375 -9.36 5.53 -10.91
C ASP A 375 -8.09 4.70 -11.13
N MET A 376 -7.13 4.88 -10.23
CA MET A 376 -5.80 4.29 -10.42
C MET A 376 -5.78 2.77 -10.27
N ALA A 377 -6.78 2.18 -9.61
CA ALA A 377 -6.90 0.72 -9.54
C ALA A 377 -7.40 0.09 -10.83
N LEU A 378 -8.08 0.86 -11.68
CA LEU A 378 -8.62 0.36 -12.95
C LEU A 378 -7.78 0.78 -14.16
N LEU A 379 -7.07 1.91 -14.07
CA LEU A 379 -6.22 2.38 -15.15
C LEU A 379 -5.05 1.42 -15.38
N GLU A 380 -4.96 0.87 -16.58
CA GLU A 380 -3.83 0.05 -17.01
C GLU A 380 -2.79 0.88 -17.77
N THR A 381 -1.51 0.48 -17.71
CA THR A 381 -0.41 1.19 -18.40
C THR A 381 -0.67 1.36 -19.91
N GLY A 382 -1.28 0.37 -20.56
CA GLY A 382 -1.62 0.43 -21.99
C GLY A 382 -2.72 1.44 -22.34
N GLN A 383 -3.48 1.94 -21.36
CA GLN A 383 -4.58 2.89 -21.55
C GLN A 383 -4.15 4.35 -21.37
N ILE A 384 -2.95 4.62 -20.82
CA ILE A 384 -2.50 5.98 -20.48
C ILE A 384 -2.49 6.92 -21.69
N ASN A 385 -2.00 6.45 -22.84
CA ASN A 385 -2.01 7.25 -24.07
C ASN A 385 -3.46 7.63 -24.48
N THR A 386 -4.39 6.67 -24.44
CA THR A 386 -5.81 6.92 -24.78
C THR A 386 -6.45 7.87 -23.78
N MET A 387 -6.23 7.65 -22.49
CA MET A 387 -6.67 8.55 -21.41
C MET A 387 -6.18 9.98 -21.65
N PHE A 388 -4.87 10.20 -21.89
CA PHE A 388 -4.35 11.54 -22.17
C PHE A 388 -4.88 12.13 -23.48
N ASN A 389 -5.14 11.33 -24.51
CA ASN A 389 -5.77 11.85 -25.73
C ASN A 389 -7.18 12.41 -25.47
N GLU A 390 -7.92 11.83 -24.52
CA GLU A 390 -9.25 12.28 -24.13
C GLU A 390 -9.22 13.40 -23.08
N LEU A 391 -8.31 13.32 -22.11
CA LEU A 391 -8.27 14.19 -20.95
C LEU A 391 -7.26 15.34 -21.04
N ASN A 392 -6.41 15.42 -22.09
CA ASN A 392 -5.39 16.49 -22.20
C ASN A 392 -5.95 17.92 -22.20
N ARG A 393 -7.24 18.10 -22.48
CA ARG A 393 -7.91 19.40 -22.45
C ARG A 393 -8.66 19.67 -21.15
N MET A 394 -8.62 18.78 -20.17
CA MET A 394 -9.27 19.00 -18.88
C MET A 394 -8.55 20.10 -18.11
N ASP A 395 -9.31 20.89 -17.36
CA ASP A 395 -8.78 21.96 -16.53
C ASP A 395 -8.13 21.40 -15.25
N VAL A 396 -8.63 20.24 -14.81
CA VAL A 396 -8.17 19.52 -13.63
C VAL A 396 -8.12 18.01 -13.95
N LEU A 397 -7.07 17.32 -13.49
CA LEU A 397 -7.04 15.86 -13.39
C LEU A 397 -7.02 15.47 -11.92
N VAL A 398 -7.91 14.57 -11.53
CA VAL A 398 -7.96 14.02 -10.17
C VAL A 398 -7.60 12.55 -10.22
N PHE A 399 -6.44 12.22 -9.68
CA PHE A 399 -5.95 10.86 -9.52
C PHE A 399 -6.43 10.31 -8.18
N ASP A 400 -7.30 9.29 -8.24
CA ASP A 400 -7.81 8.61 -7.05
C ASP A 400 -6.90 7.42 -6.70
N ILE A 401 -6.09 7.58 -5.66
CA ILE A 401 -5.09 6.63 -5.15
C ILE A 401 -5.51 6.06 -3.77
N ARG A 402 -6.78 6.25 -3.39
CA ARG A 402 -7.40 5.50 -2.28
C ARG A 402 -7.45 4.00 -2.60
N ASN A 403 -7.38 3.65 -3.88
CA ASN A 403 -7.22 2.29 -4.36
C ASN A 403 -5.78 2.01 -4.85
N TYR A 404 -5.39 0.74 -4.90
CA TYR A 404 -4.02 0.34 -5.26
C TYR A 404 -3.77 0.41 -6.78
N PRO A 405 -2.73 1.14 -7.26
CA PRO A 405 -2.48 1.34 -8.68
C PRO A 405 -1.96 0.09 -9.41
N GLN A 406 -2.04 0.09 -10.75
CA GLN A 406 -1.51 -0.99 -11.61
C GLN A 406 -0.14 -0.66 -12.24
N GLY A 407 0.76 -0.03 -11.48
CA GLY A 407 2.09 0.34 -11.98
C GLY A 407 2.10 1.39 -13.09
N THR A 408 1.12 2.28 -13.09
CA THR A 408 0.92 3.30 -14.12
C THR A 408 1.88 4.49 -14.01
N LEU A 409 2.48 4.73 -12.83
CA LEU A 409 3.35 5.88 -12.57
C LEU A 409 4.47 6.04 -13.59
N TRP A 410 5.24 4.98 -13.87
CA TRP A 410 6.42 5.03 -14.75
C TRP A 410 6.10 5.49 -16.18
N GLU A 411 4.86 5.34 -16.63
CA GLU A 411 4.41 5.86 -17.91
C GLU A 411 3.75 7.24 -17.76
N LEU A 412 2.97 7.48 -16.70
CA LEU A 412 2.34 8.79 -16.43
C LEU A 412 3.36 9.94 -16.36
N VAL A 413 4.53 9.71 -15.74
CA VAL A 413 5.59 10.73 -15.64
C VAL A 413 6.06 11.25 -17.00
N ASN A 414 5.95 10.43 -18.06
CA ASN A 414 6.32 10.83 -19.42
C ASN A 414 5.31 11.79 -20.09
N TYR A 415 4.15 12.02 -19.48
CA TYR A 415 3.16 13.01 -19.93
C TYR A 415 3.14 14.25 -19.05
N LEU A 416 3.62 14.12 -17.81
CA LEU A 416 3.52 15.15 -16.78
C LEU A 416 4.78 16.01 -16.64
N TYR A 417 5.95 15.50 -17.02
CA TYR A 417 7.23 16.17 -16.74
C TYR A 417 8.07 16.42 -18.00
N PRO A 418 8.89 17.50 -18.02
CA PRO A 418 9.76 17.81 -19.15
C PRO A 418 11.01 16.91 -19.26
N GLY A 419 11.31 16.13 -18.21
CA GLY A 419 12.46 15.23 -18.14
C GLY A 419 12.25 14.20 -17.01
N PRO A 420 13.26 13.35 -16.73
CA PRO A 420 13.26 12.46 -15.58
C PRO A 420 13.07 13.22 -14.26
N ILE A 421 12.43 12.58 -13.28
CA ILE A 421 12.26 13.11 -11.92
C ILE A 421 13.04 12.25 -10.93
N HIS A 422 13.78 12.88 -10.01
CA HIS A 422 14.33 12.19 -8.83
C HIS A 422 13.18 11.99 -7.84
N ILE A 423 12.72 10.75 -7.74
CA ILE A 423 11.51 10.43 -7.00
C ILE A 423 11.79 10.01 -5.57
N ALA A 424 12.85 9.24 -5.33
CA ALA A 424 13.15 8.69 -4.02
C ALA A 424 14.64 8.40 -3.85
N THR A 425 15.04 8.24 -2.59
CA THR A 425 16.32 7.62 -2.23
C THR A 425 16.04 6.33 -1.48
N PHE A 426 16.65 5.24 -1.92
CA PHE A 426 16.50 3.93 -1.35
C PHE A 426 17.61 3.57 -0.38
N GLU A 427 17.26 2.92 0.72
CA GLU A 427 18.20 2.21 1.59
C GLU A 427 18.16 0.71 1.26
N ILE A 428 19.26 0.22 0.71
CA ILE A 428 19.34 -1.10 0.08
C ILE A 428 20.20 -2.03 0.96
N PRO A 429 19.69 -3.20 1.37
CA PRO A 429 20.47 -4.16 2.15
C PRO A 429 21.61 -4.76 1.32
N ASN A 430 22.80 -4.83 1.92
CA ASN A 430 23.95 -5.48 1.32
C ASN A 430 23.86 -7.00 1.52
N LEU A 431 23.34 -7.70 0.51
CA LEU A 431 23.15 -9.15 0.55
C LEU A 431 24.47 -9.93 0.66
N ARG A 432 25.59 -9.32 0.28
CA ARG A 432 26.92 -9.92 0.35
C ARG A 432 27.58 -9.73 1.69
N PHE A 433 27.14 -8.74 2.46
CA PHE A 433 27.65 -8.46 3.80
C PHE A 433 26.48 -8.08 4.72
N PRO A 434 25.65 -9.07 5.11
CA PRO A 434 24.40 -8.84 5.84
C PRO A 434 24.57 -7.94 7.06
N GLY A 435 23.55 -7.16 7.40
CA GLY A 435 23.58 -6.16 8.47
C GLY A 435 24.05 -4.77 8.06
N HIS A 436 24.43 -4.58 6.80
CA HIS A 436 24.92 -3.31 6.27
C HIS A 436 24.07 -2.87 5.09
N PHE A 437 23.95 -1.57 4.91
CA PHE A 437 23.10 -0.97 3.89
C PHE A 437 23.88 0.04 3.04
N SER A 438 23.29 0.43 1.92
CA SER A 438 23.78 1.50 1.05
C SER A 438 22.64 2.34 0.55
N MET A 439 22.90 3.62 0.30
CA MET A 439 21.92 4.52 -0.33
C MET A 439 22.00 4.42 -1.86
N GLY A 440 20.84 4.49 -2.52
CA GLY A 440 20.72 4.60 -3.97
C GLY A 440 19.65 5.62 -4.35
N GLU A 441 20.02 6.65 -5.09
CA GLU A 441 19.07 7.63 -5.66
C GLU A 441 18.32 7.00 -6.84
N GLU A 442 17.03 7.30 -6.96
CA GLU A 442 16.17 6.78 -8.04
C GLU A 442 15.56 7.93 -8.85
N GLU A 443 15.77 7.85 -10.16
CA GLU A 443 15.13 8.72 -11.16
C GLU A 443 14.21 7.90 -12.07
N ILE A 444 13.01 8.41 -12.34
CA ILE A 444 12.05 7.74 -13.24
C ILE A 444 11.61 8.63 -14.40
N GLY A 445 11.19 7.97 -15.48
CA GLY A 445 10.70 8.62 -16.69
C GLY A 445 11.82 9.10 -17.63
N GLN A 446 11.41 9.51 -18.82
CA GLN A 446 12.23 10.22 -19.80
C GLN A 446 11.72 11.66 -20.01
N GLY A 447 10.48 11.93 -19.59
CA GLY A 447 9.78 13.19 -19.79
C GLY A 447 9.26 13.39 -21.22
N THR A 448 8.69 14.57 -21.47
CA THR A 448 8.11 14.99 -22.75
C THR A 448 8.43 16.45 -23.06
N THR A 449 8.51 16.79 -24.34
CA THR A 449 8.66 18.21 -24.76
C THR A 449 7.36 19.00 -24.66
N SER A 450 6.23 18.35 -24.42
CA SER A 450 4.92 18.98 -24.23
C SER A 450 4.22 18.40 -23.00
N PRO A 451 4.71 18.69 -21.78
CA PRO A 451 4.06 18.24 -20.56
C PRO A 451 2.64 18.80 -20.47
N TRP A 452 1.73 18.02 -19.91
CA TRP A 452 0.42 18.52 -19.54
C TRP A 452 0.56 19.63 -18.49
N ASP A 453 -0.25 20.69 -18.57
CA ASP A 453 -0.07 21.95 -17.84
C ASP A 453 -1.31 22.42 -17.06
N GLY A 454 -2.30 21.54 -16.85
CA GLY A 454 -3.48 21.83 -16.02
C GLY A 454 -3.24 21.62 -14.52
N ASN A 455 -4.31 21.49 -13.73
CA ASN A 455 -4.22 21.32 -12.26
C ASN A 455 -4.34 19.86 -11.82
N LEU A 456 -3.40 19.38 -11.01
CA LEU A 456 -3.37 17.99 -10.56
C LEU A 456 -3.87 17.88 -9.12
N ILE A 457 -4.84 17.00 -8.85
CA ILE A 457 -5.28 16.65 -7.50
C ILE A 457 -5.04 15.16 -7.27
N ILE A 458 -4.59 14.81 -6.07
CA ILE A 458 -4.31 13.44 -5.64
C ILE A 458 -5.20 13.14 -4.43
N LEU A 459 -6.03 12.10 -4.53
CA LEU A 459 -6.83 11.60 -3.41
C LEU A 459 -6.19 10.35 -2.83
N PHE A 460 -6.08 10.28 -1.51
CA PHE A 460 -5.57 9.10 -0.81
C PHE A 460 -6.09 9.04 0.62
N ASP A 461 -5.98 7.88 1.25
CA ASP A 461 -6.43 7.68 2.63
C ASP A 461 -5.55 6.64 3.34
N GLU A 462 -5.96 6.20 4.53
CA GLU A 462 -5.22 5.22 5.34
C GLU A 462 -5.06 3.84 4.68
N GLN A 463 -5.75 3.54 3.58
CA GLN A 463 -5.60 2.30 2.82
C GLN A 463 -4.52 2.38 1.74
N THR A 464 -4.07 3.59 1.40
CA THR A 464 -3.01 3.82 0.42
C THR A 464 -1.67 3.35 0.98
N ILE A 465 -1.03 2.38 0.32
CA ILE A 465 0.18 1.68 0.79
C ILE A 465 1.16 1.39 -0.37
N SER A 466 2.45 1.23 -0.08
CA SER A 466 3.44 0.63 -1.00
C SER A 466 3.54 1.40 -2.32
N GLN A 467 3.37 0.73 -3.47
CA GLN A 467 3.37 1.37 -4.79
C GLN A 467 2.38 2.55 -4.87
N ALA A 468 1.27 2.49 -4.12
CA ALA A 468 0.31 3.58 -4.07
C ALA A 468 0.91 4.84 -3.41
N GLU A 469 1.70 4.68 -2.34
CA GLU A 469 2.46 5.77 -1.71
C GLU A 469 3.53 6.29 -2.68
N TYR A 470 4.30 5.40 -3.30
CA TYR A 470 5.29 5.77 -4.31
C TYR A 470 4.68 6.53 -5.50
N THR A 471 3.45 6.21 -5.90
CA THR A 471 2.72 6.93 -6.94
C THR A 471 2.36 8.34 -6.52
N ILE A 472 2.00 8.56 -5.25
CA ILE A 472 1.82 9.92 -4.73
C ILE A 472 3.14 10.69 -4.77
N MET A 473 4.26 10.08 -4.33
CA MET A 473 5.58 10.73 -4.37
C MET A 473 5.98 11.19 -5.77
N GLY A 474 5.59 10.43 -6.79
CA GLY A 474 5.85 10.80 -8.18
C GLY A 474 4.89 11.84 -8.75
N LEU A 475 3.61 11.84 -8.35
CA LEU A 475 2.62 12.81 -8.84
C LEU A 475 2.67 14.16 -8.10
N GLU A 476 3.04 14.16 -6.82
CA GLU A 476 3.06 15.38 -6.01
C GLU A 476 4.17 16.36 -6.41
N GLN A 477 5.16 15.90 -7.17
CA GLN A 477 6.19 16.77 -7.77
C GLN A 477 5.66 17.63 -8.92
N PHE A 478 4.45 17.35 -9.41
CA PHE A 478 3.83 18.14 -10.47
C PHE A 478 3.56 19.56 -9.97
N PRO A 479 3.92 20.62 -10.73
CA PRO A 479 3.75 21.99 -10.26
C PRO A 479 2.31 22.30 -9.86
N GLY A 480 2.09 22.65 -8.59
CA GLY A 480 0.76 22.96 -8.07
C GLY A 480 -0.12 21.73 -7.78
N ALA A 481 0.45 20.52 -7.74
CA ALA A 481 -0.27 19.34 -7.27
C ALA A 481 -0.86 19.56 -5.88
N LEU A 482 -2.10 19.13 -5.68
CA LEU A 482 -2.82 19.25 -4.41
C LEU A 482 -3.16 17.86 -3.86
N LYS A 483 -2.71 17.58 -2.64
CA LYS A 483 -2.98 16.33 -1.92
C LYS A 483 -4.16 16.47 -0.97
N VAL A 484 -5.17 15.60 -1.09
CA VAL A 484 -6.40 15.67 -0.31
C VAL A 484 -6.75 14.31 0.27
N GLY A 485 -7.06 14.26 1.56
CA GLY A 485 -7.47 13.04 2.25
C GLY A 485 -6.83 12.89 3.62
N SER A 486 -6.32 11.71 3.95
CA SER A 486 -5.67 11.44 5.24
C SER A 486 -4.34 10.73 5.08
N THR A 487 -3.55 10.71 6.15
CA THR A 487 -2.26 10.01 6.19
C THR A 487 -2.39 8.56 5.70
N THR A 488 -1.45 8.15 4.85
CA THR A 488 -1.37 6.83 4.23
C THR A 488 -0.96 5.73 5.22
N ALA A 489 -0.91 4.48 4.76
CA ALA A 489 -0.57 3.31 5.56
C ALA A 489 0.91 3.23 6.00
N ALA A 490 1.76 4.14 5.51
CA ALA A 490 3.13 4.35 5.95
C ALA A 490 4.06 3.14 5.77
N ALA A 491 3.95 2.45 4.64
CA ALA A 491 4.80 1.31 4.28
C ALA A 491 5.14 1.33 2.79
N ASP A 492 6.02 2.25 2.41
CA ASP A 492 6.62 2.28 1.07
C ASP A 492 7.91 1.45 1.05
N GLY A 493 8.11 0.72 -0.05
CA GLY A 493 9.23 -0.19 -0.25
C GLY A 493 8.82 -1.58 -0.70
N ASN A 494 9.81 -2.29 -1.23
CA ASN A 494 9.61 -3.64 -1.71
C ASN A 494 9.67 -4.64 -0.57
N LEU A 495 8.65 -5.47 -0.48
CA LEU A 495 8.61 -6.59 0.44
C LEU A 495 9.34 -7.81 -0.12
N ALA A 496 9.72 -8.71 0.78
CA ALA A 496 10.15 -10.06 0.44
C ALA A 496 9.46 -11.08 1.34
N TRP A 497 9.27 -12.29 0.78
CA TRP A 497 8.70 -13.43 1.51
C TRP A 497 9.80 -14.27 2.16
N VAL A 498 9.58 -14.60 3.43
CA VAL A 498 10.37 -15.49 4.26
C VAL A 498 9.55 -16.75 4.53
N TYR A 499 10.09 -17.89 4.12
CA TYR A 499 9.46 -19.19 4.31
C TYR A 499 9.95 -19.82 5.62
N LEU A 500 9.01 -20.26 6.45
CA LEU A 500 9.26 -20.76 7.79
C LEU A 500 8.68 -22.18 7.97
N PRO A 501 9.31 -23.03 8.79
CA PRO A 501 8.72 -24.31 9.20
C PRO A 501 7.27 -24.15 9.69
N GLY A 502 6.38 -25.07 9.31
CA GLY A 502 4.94 -24.93 9.54
C GLY A 502 4.11 -24.65 8.29
N GLY A 503 4.74 -24.57 7.10
CA GLY A 503 4.06 -24.09 5.89
C GLY A 503 3.64 -22.62 6.07
N ILE A 504 4.50 -21.85 6.73
CA ILE A 504 4.28 -20.44 7.05
C ILE A 504 5.09 -19.60 6.06
N GLU A 505 4.44 -18.58 5.52
CA GLU A 505 5.06 -17.53 4.74
C GLU A 505 4.83 -16.22 5.49
N ALA A 506 5.91 -15.49 5.77
CA ALA A 506 5.85 -14.16 6.38
C ALA A 506 6.49 -13.15 5.42
N ALA A 507 6.00 -11.93 5.39
CA ALA A 507 6.63 -10.84 4.64
C ALA A 507 7.09 -9.72 5.58
N ALA A 508 7.97 -8.88 5.06
CA ALA A 508 8.37 -7.60 5.63
C ALA A 508 8.97 -6.74 4.50
N THR A 509 9.13 -5.44 4.73
CA THR A 509 9.84 -4.53 3.84
C THR A 509 11.35 -4.79 3.87
N PHE A 510 12.01 -4.85 2.72
CA PHE A 510 13.47 -5.03 2.61
C PHE A 510 14.14 -3.98 1.71
N LEU A 511 13.40 -2.94 1.32
CA LEU A 511 13.93 -1.77 0.64
C LEU A 511 13.44 -0.54 1.40
N GLY A 512 14.35 0.21 2.00
CA GLY A 512 13.99 1.47 2.64
C GLY A 512 13.67 2.51 1.58
N VAL A 513 12.62 3.31 1.76
CA VAL A 513 12.21 4.37 0.83
C VAL A 513 12.13 5.68 1.58
N PHE A 514 12.85 6.67 1.05
CA PHE A 514 12.85 8.02 1.55
C PHE A 514 12.56 8.99 0.41
N TYR A 515 12.03 10.15 0.75
CA TYR A 515 12.05 11.29 -0.15
C TYR A 515 13.49 11.65 -0.58
N PRO A 516 13.68 12.37 -1.70
CA PRO A 516 15.01 12.80 -2.15
C PRO A 516 15.79 13.63 -1.11
N ASP A 517 15.11 14.21 -0.13
CA ASP A 517 15.70 14.97 0.98
C ASP A 517 15.90 14.13 2.27
N PHE A 518 15.75 12.80 2.17
CA PHE A 518 15.80 11.82 3.26
C PHE A 518 14.64 11.89 4.26
N THR A 519 13.56 12.61 3.96
CA THR A 519 12.34 12.53 4.78
C THR A 519 11.79 11.09 4.72
N PRO A 520 11.49 10.45 5.86
CA PRO A 520 11.03 9.05 5.90
C PRO A 520 9.57 8.92 5.47
N THR A 521 9.23 7.81 4.82
CA THR A 521 7.85 7.41 4.53
C THR A 521 7.33 6.36 5.52
N GLN A 522 8.18 5.41 5.93
CA GLN A 522 7.82 4.37 6.90
C GLN A 522 7.40 4.98 8.25
N ARG A 523 6.35 4.43 8.88
CA ARG A 523 5.73 4.89 10.16
C ARG A 523 5.09 6.29 10.13
N VAL A 524 5.48 7.15 9.20
CA VAL A 524 4.98 8.53 9.07
C VAL A 524 3.83 8.60 8.07
N GLY A 525 3.99 7.97 6.91
CA GLY A 525 3.07 8.07 5.78
C GLY A 525 3.13 9.42 5.08
N ILE A 526 2.55 9.48 3.89
CA ILE A 526 2.44 10.70 3.10
C ILE A 526 1.33 11.57 3.70
N GLN A 527 1.65 12.85 3.90
CA GLN A 527 0.74 13.82 4.51
C GLN A 527 -0.03 14.59 3.44
N PRO A 528 -1.35 14.79 3.62
CA PRO A 528 -2.16 15.61 2.72
C PRO A 528 -1.93 17.10 2.96
N ASP A 529 -2.15 17.91 1.92
CA ASP A 529 -2.19 19.37 2.06
C ASP A 529 -3.53 19.79 2.67
N ILE A 530 -4.61 19.09 2.32
CA ILE A 530 -5.94 19.22 2.90
C ILE A 530 -6.30 17.92 3.61
N TYR A 531 -6.20 17.94 4.94
CA TYR A 531 -6.62 16.81 5.76
C TYR A 531 -8.15 16.74 5.87
N VAL A 532 -8.73 15.63 5.43
CA VAL A 532 -10.15 15.34 5.50
C VAL A 532 -10.35 13.83 5.61
N LYS A 533 -11.22 13.41 6.54
CA LYS A 533 -11.69 12.03 6.66
C LYS A 533 -13.21 12.01 6.51
N PRO A 534 -13.79 10.93 5.95
CA PRO A 534 -15.24 10.74 5.93
C PRO A 534 -15.84 10.74 7.34
N THR A 535 -17.07 11.22 7.46
CA THR A 535 -17.88 11.21 8.68
C THR A 535 -18.98 10.18 8.58
N VAL A 536 -19.53 9.75 9.72
CA VAL A 536 -20.69 8.83 9.71
C VAL A 536 -21.89 9.49 9.04
N GLU A 537 -22.08 10.79 9.24
CA GLU A 537 -23.15 11.57 8.60
C GLU A 537 -22.96 11.63 7.08
N GLY A 538 -21.74 11.93 6.60
CA GLY A 538 -21.40 11.95 5.18
C GLY A 538 -21.68 10.60 4.50
N ILE A 539 -21.26 9.50 5.14
CA ILE A 539 -21.50 8.14 4.65
C ILE A 539 -23.00 7.84 4.56
N ARG A 540 -23.79 8.19 5.60
CA ARG A 540 -25.26 8.02 5.58
C ARG A 540 -25.93 8.84 4.49
N ALA A 541 -25.37 9.99 4.16
CA ALA A 541 -25.85 10.87 3.10
C ALA A 541 -25.37 10.45 1.69
N GLY A 542 -24.54 9.41 1.56
CA GLY A 542 -23.95 8.99 0.28
C GLY A 542 -22.95 9.99 -0.29
N ARG A 543 -22.31 10.78 0.58
CA ARG A 543 -21.32 11.79 0.19
C ARG A 543 -19.90 11.22 0.24
N ASP A 544 -19.06 11.72 -0.66
CA ASP A 544 -17.62 11.53 -0.61
C ASP A 544 -16.97 12.83 -0.16
N GLU A 545 -16.84 13.02 1.14
CA GLU A 545 -16.34 14.28 1.73
C GLU A 545 -14.88 14.57 1.36
N VAL A 546 -14.09 13.54 1.03
CA VAL A 546 -12.71 13.71 0.55
C VAL A 546 -12.72 14.30 -0.85
N LEU A 547 -13.58 13.76 -1.73
CA LEU A 547 -13.78 14.28 -3.08
C LEU A 547 -14.41 15.68 -3.09
N GLU A 548 -15.39 15.92 -2.23
CA GLU A 548 -16.01 17.24 -2.06
C GLU A 548 -14.96 18.29 -1.66
N ALA A 549 -14.10 17.99 -0.68
CA ALA A 549 -13.01 18.89 -0.28
C ALA A 549 -12.03 19.17 -1.42
N ALA A 550 -11.72 18.16 -2.25
CA ALA A 550 -10.90 18.33 -3.44
C ALA A 550 -11.53 19.28 -4.46
N TYR A 551 -12.83 19.13 -4.71
CA TYR A 551 -13.57 20.02 -5.61
C TYR A 551 -13.69 21.45 -5.09
N GLU A 552 -13.89 21.64 -3.79
CA GLU A 552 -13.93 22.95 -3.16
C GLU A 552 -12.60 23.70 -3.27
N ALA A 553 -11.48 22.97 -3.35
CA ALA A 553 -10.15 23.54 -3.47
C ALA A 553 -9.76 23.95 -4.91
N ILE A 554 -10.58 23.60 -5.92
CA ILE A 554 -10.31 23.98 -7.31
C ILE A 554 -10.44 25.50 -7.46
N ASP A 555 -9.36 26.16 -7.93
CA ASP A 555 -9.43 27.56 -8.34
C ASP A 555 -10.17 27.69 -9.67
N ILE A 556 -11.48 27.83 -9.58
CA ILE A 556 -12.38 27.98 -10.73
C ILE A 556 -12.04 29.18 -11.63
N SER A 557 -11.28 30.16 -11.14
CA SER A 557 -10.85 31.32 -11.94
C SER A 557 -9.72 31.00 -12.92
N GLN A 558 -8.98 29.91 -12.66
CA GLN A 558 -7.89 29.43 -13.51
C GLN A 558 -8.35 28.37 -14.51
N CYS A 559 -9.50 27.75 -14.27
CA CYS A 559 -10.10 26.88 -15.26
C CYS A 559 -10.33 27.67 -16.54
N LEU A 560 -9.98 27.07 -17.68
CA LEU A 560 -10.33 27.68 -18.94
C LEU A 560 -11.85 27.77 -18.92
N SER A 561 -12.36 29.00 -18.86
CA SER A 561 -13.76 29.33 -19.11
C SER A 561 -14.04 29.02 -20.58
N THR A 562 -14.00 27.75 -20.93
CA THR A 562 -14.90 27.22 -21.89
C THR A 562 -16.20 27.04 -21.12
N SER A 563 -16.95 28.15 -20.99
CA SER A 563 -18.34 28.06 -21.39
C SER A 563 -18.27 27.38 -22.75
N ILE A 564 -18.41 26.05 -22.80
CA ILE A 564 -18.50 25.33 -24.04
C ILE A 564 -19.91 25.65 -24.49
N PRO A 565 -20.05 26.41 -25.59
CA PRO A 565 -21.25 26.33 -26.36
C PRO A 565 -21.75 24.90 -26.47
N GLY A 566 -22.88 24.52 -25.84
CA GLY A 566 -23.25 23.11 -25.70
C GLY A 566 -23.04 22.37 -27.02
N THR A 567 -22.15 21.39 -27.05
CA THR A 567 -21.74 20.71 -28.28
C THR A 567 -22.96 19.99 -28.82
N ILE A 568 -23.52 20.52 -29.90
CA ILE A 568 -24.67 19.92 -30.55
C ILE A 568 -24.16 18.70 -31.30
N ASP A 569 -24.88 17.58 -31.15
CA ASP A 569 -24.64 16.35 -31.90
C ASP A 569 -24.33 16.67 -33.38
N PRO A 570 -23.12 16.34 -33.88
CA PRO A 570 -22.72 16.64 -35.26
C PRO A 570 -23.65 16.01 -36.29
N TYR A 571 -24.42 14.96 -35.93
CA TYR A 571 -25.41 14.34 -36.80
C TYR A 571 -26.66 15.20 -37.04
N SER A 572 -26.92 16.20 -36.20
CA SER A 572 -28.07 17.11 -36.31
C SER A 572 -27.95 18.16 -37.44
N ILE A 573 -26.75 18.42 -37.96
CA ILE A 573 -26.53 19.35 -39.08
C ILE A 573 -26.69 18.63 -40.41
N SER A 574 -27.67 18.97 -41.24
CA SER A 574 -27.77 18.35 -42.57
C SER A 574 -26.93 19.11 -43.59
N LEU A 575 -26.05 18.41 -44.32
CA LEU A 575 -25.33 18.95 -45.49
C LEU A 575 -25.83 18.28 -46.76
N TYR A 576 -26.21 19.07 -47.76
CA TYR A 576 -26.76 18.53 -49.01
C TYR A 576 -26.45 19.40 -50.25
N PRO A 577 -25.97 18.81 -51.35
CA PRO A 577 -25.40 17.45 -51.43
C PRO A 577 -24.07 17.38 -50.67
N ASN A 578 -23.71 16.21 -50.16
CA ASN A 578 -22.38 15.94 -49.61
C ASN A 578 -22.03 14.46 -49.93
N PRO A 579 -21.18 14.17 -50.92
CA PRO A 579 -20.23 15.08 -51.57
C PRO A 579 -20.86 16.21 -52.41
N ALA A 580 -20.17 17.35 -52.49
CA ALA A 580 -20.61 18.58 -53.14
C ALA A 580 -19.68 18.98 -54.30
N VAL A 581 -20.25 19.54 -55.38
CA VAL A 581 -19.49 20.06 -56.54
C VAL A 581 -19.23 21.55 -56.35
N ASP A 582 -20.14 22.45 -56.74
CA ASP A 582 -19.88 23.89 -56.67
C ASP A 582 -20.53 24.56 -55.46
N ARG A 583 -21.56 23.93 -54.88
CA ARG A 583 -22.30 24.47 -53.74
C ARG A 583 -22.70 23.38 -52.77
N VAL A 584 -22.77 23.73 -51.50
CA VAL A 584 -23.33 22.88 -50.44
C VAL A 584 -24.35 23.66 -49.64
N GLY A 585 -25.54 23.09 -49.48
CA GLY A 585 -26.56 23.58 -48.55
C GLY A 585 -26.32 23.02 -47.16
N PHE A 586 -26.62 23.83 -46.14
CA PHE A 586 -26.62 23.39 -44.75
C PHE A 586 -27.95 23.71 -44.07
N GLN A 587 -28.33 22.86 -43.12
CA GLN A 587 -29.44 23.08 -42.20
C GLN A 587 -28.95 22.89 -40.76
N LEU A 588 -29.10 23.93 -39.97
CA LEU A 588 -28.76 23.99 -38.54
C LEU A 588 -29.97 23.62 -37.68
N PRO A 589 -29.74 23.01 -36.50
CA PRO A 589 -30.79 22.77 -35.51
C PRO A 589 -31.29 24.08 -34.89
N GLU A 590 -32.48 24.05 -34.28
CA GLU A 590 -33.14 25.22 -33.67
C GLU A 590 -32.30 25.91 -32.59
N ALA A 591 -31.32 25.23 -32.01
CA ALA A 591 -30.39 25.80 -31.04
C ALA A 591 -29.55 26.99 -31.58
N PHE A 592 -29.46 27.15 -32.92
CA PHE A 592 -28.82 28.32 -33.54
C PHE A 592 -29.80 29.44 -33.94
N SER A 593 -31.08 29.36 -33.54
CA SER A 593 -32.13 30.28 -33.98
C SER A 593 -32.05 31.64 -33.28
N GLY A 594 -32.18 32.72 -34.04
CA GLY A 594 -32.25 34.10 -33.51
C GLY A 594 -30.89 34.74 -33.23
N GLU A 595 -29.78 34.09 -33.59
CA GLU A 595 -28.43 34.56 -33.33
C GLU A 595 -27.58 34.54 -34.60
N LYS A 596 -26.56 35.40 -34.64
CA LYS A 596 -25.58 35.38 -35.73
C LYS A 596 -24.68 34.16 -35.60
N VAL A 597 -24.63 33.36 -36.64
CA VAL A 597 -23.78 32.17 -36.77
C VAL A 597 -22.67 32.45 -37.76
N THR A 598 -21.42 32.25 -37.31
CA THR A 598 -20.24 32.19 -38.16
C THR A 598 -20.13 30.79 -38.74
N VAL A 599 -20.10 30.70 -40.06
CA VAL A 599 -19.91 29.49 -40.84
C VAL A 599 -18.50 29.53 -41.42
N GLN A 600 -17.62 28.67 -40.92
CA GLN A 600 -16.21 28.64 -41.27
C GLN A 600 -15.86 27.29 -41.88
N LEU A 601 -15.13 27.29 -42.99
CA LEU A 601 -14.63 26.08 -43.63
C LEU A 601 -13.11 26.04 -43.47
N VAL A 602 -12.59 24.94 -42.92
CA VAL A 602 -11.15 24.72 -42.74
C VAL A 602 -10.68 23.50 -43.53
N ASP A 603 -9.46 23.56 -44.06
CA ASP A 603 -8.83 22.45 -44.77
C ASP A 603 -8.24 21.40 -43.80
N GLY A 604 -7.69 20.31 -44.34
CA GLY A 604 -7.07 19.23 -43.56
C GLY A 604 -5.81 19.61 -42.76
N GLN A 605 -5.29 20.83 -42.92
CA GLN A 605 -4.20 21.41 -42.12
C GLN A 605 -4.73 22.41 -41.09
N GLY A 606 -6.05 22.57 -40.97
CA GLY A 606 -6.71 23.48 -40.03
C GLY A 606 -6.72 24.94 -40.49
N LYS A 607 -6.36 25.23 -41.75
CA LYS A 607 -6.36 26.60 -42.29
C LYS A 607 -7.76 26.98 -42.76
N GLU A 608 -8.23 28.16 -42.35
CA GLU A 608 -9.47 28.74 -42.87
C GLU A 608 -9.36 29.01 -44.38
N VAL A 609 -10.30 28.45 -45.14
CA VAL A 609 -10.41 28.64 -46.60
C VAL A 609 -11.66 29.41 -47.00
N LEU A 610 -12.67 29.48 -46.13
CA LEU A 610 -13.89 30.27 -46.34
C LEU A 610 -14.51 30.61 -44.97
N SER A 611 -15.04 31.84 -44.82
CA SER A 611 -15.80 32.24 -43.64
C SER A 611 -16.93 33.19 -44.03
N LYS A 612 -18.10 33.02 -43.41
CA LYS A 612 -19.30 33.85 -43.63
C LYS A 612 -20.17 33.89 -42.39
N GLU A 613 -20.84 35.03 -42.14
CA GLU A 613 -21.92 35.12 -41.15
C GLU A 613 -23.31 34.84 -41.77
N THR A 614 -24.19 34.19 -41.01
CA THR A 614 -25.60 33.96 -41.34
C THR A 614 -26.46 34.08 -40.09
N ASP A 615 -27.68 34.57 -40.24
CA ASP A 615 -28.75 34.54 -39.23
C ASP A 615 -29.87 33.55 -39.61
N GLU A 616 -29.73 32.88 -40.76
CA GLU A 616 -30.64 31.85 -41.23
C GLU A 616 -30.16 30.45 -40.81
N LEU A 617 -31.09 29.63 -40.30
CA LEU A 617 -30.85 28.21 -39.99
C LEU A 617 -30.60 27.36 -41.24
N ASN A 618 -31.02 27.83 -42.41
CA ASN A 618 -30.77 27.17 -43.69
C ASN A 618 -29.96 28.10 -44.56
N GLY A 619 -28.90 27.59 -45.17
CA GLY A 619 -28.05 28.41 -46.03
C GLY A 619 -27.34 27.61 -47.09
N ASN A 620 -26.62 28.31 -47.96
CA ASN A 620 -25.79 27.72 -48.99
C ASN A 620 -24.40 28.36 -48.99
N LEU A 621 -23.39 27.54 -49.23
CA LEU A 621 -22.00 27.93 -49.41
C LEU A 621 -21.59 27.68 -50.85
N ASP A 622 -20.93 28.67 -51.45
CA ASP A 622 -20.23 28.50 -52.74
C ASP A 622 -18.82 27.99 -52.46
N ILE A 623 -18.52 26.80 -52.98
CA ILE A 623 -17.25 26.10 -52.80
C ILE A 623 -16.56 25.85 -54.15
N SER A 624 -17.00 26.52 -55.21
CA SER A 624 -16.48 26.34 -56.58
C SER A 624 -14.98 26.64 -56.72
N SER A 625 -14.44 27.53 -55.88
CA SER A 625 -13.03 27.89 -55.86
C SER A 625 -12.14 26.92 -55.08
N LEU A 626 -12.71 25.93 -54.38
CA LEU A 626 -11.96 25.00 -53.54
C LEU A 626 -11.47 23.80 -54.35
N SER A 627 -10.27 23.31 -53.99
CA SER A 627 -9.73 22.08 -54.57
C SER A 627 -10.52 20.86 -54.09
N ARG A 628 -10.58 19.81 -54.91
CA ARG A 628 -11.15 18.50 -54.52
C ARG A 628 -10.47 18.01 -53.24
N GLY A 629 -11.26 17.59 -52.25
CA GLY A 629 -10.72 17.18 -50.95
C GLY A 629 -11.75 17.16 -49.83
N MET A 630 -11.27 16.88 -48.62
CA MET A 630 -12.06 16.88 -47.39
C MET A 630 -11.80 18.16 -46.61
N TYR A 631 -12.87 18.77 -46.13
CA TYR A 631 -12.87 19.99 -45.33
C TYR A 631 -13.72 19.80 -44.08
N VAL A 632 -13.43 20.56 -43.03
CA VAL A 632 -14.29 20.63 -41.84
C VAL A 632 -15.08 21.93 -41.89
N LEU A 633 -16.40 21.80 -41.85
CA LEU A 633 -17.32 22.93 -41.75
C LEU A 633 -17.70 23.16 -40.30
N ARG A 634 -17.37 24.33 -39.76
CA ARG A 634 -17.62 24.77 -38.39
C ARG A 634 -18.72 25.81 -38.37
N PHE A 635 -19.63 25.69 -37.41
CA PHE A 635 -20.69 26.64 -37.12
C PHE A 635 -20.51 27.14 -35.70
N GLN A 636 -20.46 28.45 -35.51
CA GLN A 636 -20.28 29.07 -34.20
C GLN A 636 -21.19 30.28 -34.05
N GLY A 637 -22.09 30.24 -33.08
CA GLY A 637 -23.01 31.35 -32.81
C GLY A 637 -23.84 31.04 -31.58
N GLY A 638 -24.14 32.07 -30.78
CA GLY A 638 -25.16 31.91 -29.77
C GLY A 638 -24.81 31.12 -28.52
N GLY A 639 -23.52 30.95 -28.26
CA GLY A 639 -23.13 29.93 -27.29
C GLY A 639 -23.50 28.52 -27.75
N HIS A 640 -23.53 28.26 -29.07
CA HIS A 640 -23.45 26.90 -29.65
C HIS A 640 -22.30 26.77 -30.67
N GLN A 641 -21.64 25.60 -30.71
CA GLN A 641 -20.68 25.23 -31.75
C GLN A 641 -20.97 23.83 -32.27
N ALA A 642 -20.81 23.63 -33.57
CA ALA A 642 -20.95 22.33 -34.20
C ALA A 642 -20.04 22.19 -35.44
N GLU A 643 -19.60 20.97 -35.74
CA GLU A 643 -18.70 20.68 -36.86
C GLU A 643 -19.22 19.52 -37.72
N ARG A 644 -18.97 19.58 -39.03
CA ARG A 644 -19.29 18.47 -39.95
C ARG A 644 -18.30 18.37 -41.10
N LEU A 645 -18.02 17.14 -41.53
CA LEU A 645 -17.16 16.88 -42.69
C LEU A 645 -17.88 17.22 -43.99
N LEU A 646 -17.20 18.00 -44.85
CA LEU A 646 -17.59 18.31 -46.21
C LEU A 646 -16.63 17.62 -47.19
N PHE A 647 -17.18 16.86 -48.14
CA PHE A 647 -16.44 16.24 -49.23
C PHE A 647 -16.66 17.04 -50.51
N LYS A 648 -15.61 17.70 -51.03
CA LYS A 648 -15.62 18.40 -52.32
C LYS A 648 -15.17 17.44 -53.41
N GLU A 649 -15.99 17.27 -54.45
CA GLU A 649 -15.65 16.48 -55.66
C GLU A 649 -14.88 17.26 -56.73
#